data_AF-A0A8I2E5A0-F1
#
_entry.id   AF-A0A8I2E5A0-F1
#
_cell.length_a   1.000
_cell.length_b   1.000
_cell.length_c   1.000
_cell.angle_alpha   90.00
_cell.angle_beta   90.00
_cell.angle_gamma   90.00
#
_symmetry.space_group_name_H-M   'P 1'
#
loop_
_entity.id
_entity.type
_entity.pdbx_description
1 polymer ?
#
loop_
_entity_poly.entity_id
_entity_poly.type
_entity_poly.pdbx_seq_one_letter_code
_entity_poly.pdbx_strand_id
1 'polypeptide(L)'
;MEDVRELLAEYGQVHSDELPEADRHRLLVDVVAALIRRTDPEATLVYRSPYEPAVFFELAGRDYAITVTTAVGEDATAAARVAVTARERDLGPGVRWVLIFARAAGHEIGDDLSADLRAQGVLLDRDHLEAAVCGLAPLTDLIRAAFRPPRPPHTPLRELLLQEPSEPAPALALAPRPAGTPSVPSRTPAGIDLAVVLTGESWPARPSGMAWESAERVLITTEAGVAEVDLQRGGTRWRLPLPGVHGDAAVPVDGSVWVLCGPAVVQWRDGVLRAVGGGFEQNASLLLGPDSSVWVLSGSGATLGAGTGSTLALTRLDEQVGDQQRFALDFDAAVRSAAWLGERRFLLAAGGHSAVVDLAVSTSARREDWIPTPVSYPGHLARSGGETVLVAGRAGSGVGVELHALDTGGRTSEPVAEVQLGDVLGLVQNPAGGPAYLLGERPTNDITAVHPVLVKITGHTAATSSATPDPEPPAADAYAEVRRLARGERKDYALEKFALPDGEGGMGIVHEAVHKTTGTVVAFKKPRSLRENLTARMLREIEAAQRLGTNRHVMPVLDFSPRAEWFVMPMAQSTAERLQPELRHDPTALRALVDAVASALADAHRLGYLHRDIKPANILLLDGRWVLGDWGIVRRPLGQTTNPKRTGTAIGTLEFGAPELSVDPHNATPASDIYSLGKVIGWLLTGLPPETNVPLLPAGPWRGVVRRCTYRDPHQRPQTIADFLDVVEQETAPQIDLPIARAQQLLAAAQEADTDAARQLLALAADHGDDYELYLDVLPNLDMDTAAPLLLDHPEQTRTLVEAMTGHVRGDGNGWPHYNESKRAIAWLRGVARHAAEEQQWDLLEEAARGMCTWDEASNEFDQQIATRNWLRRLRGQAARIVAGALRDHPGSARFYYELANERAVDMAIRNAVNQTTGN
;
A
#
# COMPACT_ATOMS: atom_id res chain seq x y z
N MET A 1 3.11 17.81 -5.90
CA MET A 1 4.41 17.13 -5.70
C MET A 1 5.34 17.38 -6.88
N GLU A 2 4.86 17.21 -8.11
CA GLU A 2 5.59 17.55 -9.34
C GLU A 2 6.04 19.01 -9.37
N ASP A 3 5.13 19.96 -9.08
CA ASP A 3 5.44 21.40 -8.96
C ASP A 3 6.55 21.72 -7.94
N VAL A 4 6.70 20.93 -6.86
CA VAL A 4 7.74 21.17 -5.83
C VAL A 4 9.10 20.72 -6.33
N ARG A 5 9.13 19.59 -7.05
CA ARG A 5 10.34 19.04 -7.64
C ARG A 5 10.84 19.93 -8.77
N GLU A 6 9.93 20.49 -9.57
CA GLU A 6 10.25 21.52 -10.58
C GLU A 6 10.85 22.76 -9.92
N LEU A 7 10.23 23.31 -8.87
CA LEU A 7 10.76 24.48 -8.15
C LEU A 7 12.13 24.23 -7.51
N LEU A 8 12.37 23.04 -6.97
CA LEU A 8 13.69 22.67 -6.44
C LEU A 8 14.74 22.60 -7.53
N ALA A 9 14.40 22.06 -8.70
CA ALA A 9 15.28 21.99 -9.86
C ALA A 9 15.57 23.39 -10.41
N GLU A 10 14.55 24.25 -10.55
CA GLU A 10 14.69 25.65 -10.94
C GLU A 10 15.56 26.43 -9.95
N TYR A 11 15.34 26.25 -8.65
CA TYR A 11 16.17 26.88 -7.61
C TYR A 11 17.63 26.42 -7.68
N GLY A 12 17.88 25.12 -7.87
CA GLY A 12 19.25 24.60 -8.07
C GLY A 12 19.95 25.23 -9.27
N GLN A 13 19.23 25.49 -10.36
CA GLN A 13 19.79 26.19 -11.52
C GLN A 13 20.22 27.63 -11.21
N VAL A 14 19.61 28.31 -10.22
CA VAL A 14 20.05 29.65 -9.78
C VAL A 14 21.49 29.64 -9.25
N HIS A 15 22.00 28.50 -8.81
CA HIS A 15 23.38 28.35 -8.35
C HIS A 15 24.36 27.93 -9.45
N SER A 16 23.88 27.63 -10.67
CA SER A 16 24.75 27.28 -11.79
C SER A 16 25.54 28.50 -12.29
N ASP A 17 26.87 28.38 -12.25
CA ASP A 17 27.79 29.38 -12.81
C ASP A 17 27.70 29.49 -14.35
N GLU A 18 27.02 28.54 -15.00
CA GLU A 18 26.82 28.52 -16.46
C GLU A 18 25.75 29.53 -16.93
N LEU A 19 24.81 29.92 -16.07
CA LEU A 19 23.77 30.89 -16.40
C LEU A 19 24.26 32.33 -16.22
N PRO A 20 23.99 33.27 -17.15
CA PRO A 20 24.26 34.68 -16.95
C PRO A 20 23.55 35.25 -15.72
N GLU A 21 24.16 36.23 -15.04
CA GLU A 21 23.62 36.82 -13.81
C GLU A 21 22.20 37.36 -13.95
N ALA A 22 21.88 38.01 -15.07
CA ALA A 22 20.55 38.52 -15.37
C ALA A 22 19.50 37.39 -15.49
N ASP A 23 19.89 36.24 -16.05
CA ASP A 23 18.99 35.09 -16.19
C ASP A 23 18.77 34.39 -14.85
N ARG A 24 19.82 34.26 -14.01
CA ARG A 24 19.69 33.76 -12.63
C ARG A 24 18.76 34.63 -11.80
N HIS A 25 18.90 35.94 -11.92
CA HIS A 25 18.06 36.90 -11.22
C HIS A 25 16.58 36.81 -11.68
N ARG A 26 16.33 36.68 -12.99
CA ARG A 26 14.97 36.48 -13.51
C ARG A 26 14.36 35.17 -13.02
N LEU A 27 15.10 34.06 -13.11
CA LEU A 27 14.66 32.74 -12.64
C LEU A 27 14.29 32.77 -11.16
N LEU A 28 15.10 33.44 -10.35
CA LEU A 28 14.85 33.59 -8.92
C LEU A 28 13.58 34.40 -8.62
N VAL A 29 13.27 35.42 -9.43
CA VAL A 29 11.99 36.14 -9.34
C VAL A 29 10.82 35.23 -9.71
N ASP A 30 10.97 34.42 -10.76
CA ASP A 30 9.94 33.49 -11.21
C ASP A 30 9.64 32.43 -10.13
N VAL A 31 10.68 31.91 -9.46
CA VAL A 31 10.57 31.00 -8.31
C VAL A 31 9.78 31.68 -7.17
N VAL A 32 10.12 32.92 -6.80
CA VAL A 32 9.40 33.67 -5.75
C VAL A 32 7.95 33.89 -6.12
N ALA A 33 7.67 34.27 -7.37
CA ALA A 33 6.31 34.45 -7.87
C ALA A 33 5.51 33.14 -7.84
N ALA A 34 6.13 32.01 -8.19
CA ALA A 34 5.51 30.69 -8.11
C ALA A 34 5.21 30.29 -6.66
N LEU A 35 6.13 30.53 -5.73
CA LEU A 35 5.91 30.26 -4.30
C LEU A 35 4.72 31.03 -3.72
N ILE A 36 4.52 32.29 -4.12
CA ILE A 36 3.37 33.09 -3.67
C ILE A 36 2.06 32.51 -4.20
N ARG A 37 1.99 32.22 -5.51
CA ARG A 37 0.79 31.63 -6.15
C ARG A 37 0.38 30.28 -5.55
N ARG A 38 1.36 29.50 -5.05
CA ARG A 38 1.08 28.20 -4.43
C ARG A 38 0.28 28.30 -3.13
N THR A 39 0.44 29.38 -2.38
CA THR A 39 -0.26 29.57 -1.09
C THR A 39 -1.49 30.46 -1.22
N ASP A 40 -1.46 31.41 -2.14
CA ASP A 40 -2.56 32.33 -2.40
C ASP A 40 -2.78 32.44 -3.92
N PRO A 41 -3.64 31.58 -4.50
CA PRO A 41 -3.92 31.58 -5.94
C PRO A 41 -4.53 32.90 -6.44
N GLU A 42 -5.19 33.66 -5.54
CA GLU A 42 -5.82 34.94 -5.84
C GLU A 42 -4.85 36.12 -5.71
N ALA A 43 -3.60 35.88 -5.26
CA ALA A 43 -2.57 36.91 -5.18
C ALA A 43 -2.34 37.53 -6.56
N THR A 44 -2.73 38.79 -6.71
CA THR A 44 -2.56 39.53 -7.96
C THR A 44 -1.11 39.98 -8.09
N LEU A 45 -0.34 39.28 -8.90
CA LEU A 45 1.07 39.58 -9.13
C LEU A 45 1.23 40.62 -10.25
N VAL A 46 1.74 41.80 -9.90
CA VAL A 46 2.00 42.87 -10.88
C VAL A 46 3.50 43.08 -11.03
N TYR A 47 4.04 42.80 -12.22
CA TYR A 47 5.41 43.12 -12.58
C TYR A 47 5.48 44.57 -13.08
N ARG A 48 6.12 45.48 -12.35
CA ARG A 48 6.11 46.93 -12.67
C ARG A 48 7.36 47.48 -13.37
N SER A 49 8.45 46.72 -13.54
CA SER A 49 9.66 47.26 -14.19
C SER A 49 10.38 46.23 -15.07
N PRO A 50 10.79 46.61 -16.30
CA PRO A 50 11.63 45.79 -17.17
C PRO A 50 13.13 45.85 -16.84
N TYR A 51 13.56 46.75 -15.96
CA TYR A 51 14.98 46.95 -15.62
C TYR A 51 15.35 46.40 -14.24
N GLU A 52 14.37 46.27 -13.35
CA GLU A 52 14.52 45.60 -12.06
C GLU A 52 13.20 44.85 -11.76
N PRO A 53 13.16 43.52 -11.88
CA PRO A 53 11.95 42.78 -11.59
C PRO A 53 11.62 42.83 -10.09
N ALA A 54 10.40 43.27 -9.77
CA ALA A 54 9.84 43.20 -8.42
C ALA A 54 8.43 42.64 -8.51
N VAL A 55 8.06 41.87 -7.49
CA VAL A 55 6.78 41.18 -7.38
C VAL A 55 5.90 41.96 -6.42
N PHE A 56 4.83 42.55 -6.92
CA PHE A 56 3.82 43.24 -6.11
C PHE A 56 2.63 42.33 -5.91
N PHE A 57 2.12 42.23 -4.69
CA PHE A 57 0.93 41.42 -4.37
C PHE A 57 0.19 41.94 -3.14
N GLU A 58 -1.10 41.63 -3.04
CA GLU A 58 -1.91 41.90 -1.86
C GLU A 58 -1.99 40.63 -1.00
N LEU A 59 -1.82 40.76 0.32
CA LEU A 59 -1.96 39.65 1.27
C LEU A 59 -2.69 40.12 2.53
N ALA A 60 -3.87 39.57 2.78
CA ALA A 60 -4.73 39.91 3.92
C ALA A 60 -5.02 41.42 4.06
N GLY A 61 -5.38 42.08 2.94
CA GLY A 61 -5.75 43.50 2.92
C GLY A 61 -4.58 44.47 3.08
N ARG A 62 -3.34 44.02 2.79
CA ARG A 62 -2.12 44.84 2.82
C ARG A 62 -1.32 44.62 1.55
N ASP A 63 -0.78 45.70 1.00
CA ASP A 63 0.07 45.66 -0.18
C ASP A 63 1.52 45.32 0.21
N TYR A 64 2.12 44.38 -0.54
CA TYR A 64 3.50 43.98 -0.39
C TYR A 64 4.26 44.16 -1.71
N ALA A 65 5.52 44.57 -1.61
CA ALA A 65 6.48 44.59 -2.71
C ALA A 65 7.69 43.72 -2.35
N ILE A 66 7.92 42.64 -3.11
CA ILE A 66 9.11 41.80 -2.98
C ILE A 66 10.12 42.18 -4.06
N THR A 67 11.35 42.40 -3.62
CA THR A 67 12.52 42.47 -4.50
C THR A 67 13.51 41.38 -4.11
N VAL A 68 14.22 40.84 -5.09
CA VAL A 68 15.16 39.75 -4.88
C VAL A 68 16.54 40.16 -5.36
N THR A 69 17.61 39.77 -4.67
CA THR A 69 18.99 40.05 -5.12
C THR A 69 19.94 38.89 -4.89
N THR A 70 20.96 38.80 -5.77
CA THR A 70 22.03 37.80 -5.78
C THR A 70 23.39 38.49 -5.58
N ALA A 71 23.54 39.36 -4.57
CA ALA A 71 24.78 40.11 -4.40
C ALA A 71 25.97 39.17 -4.17
N VAL A 72 26.87 39.11 -5.14
CA VAL A 72 28.17 38.45 -5.02
C VAL A 72 29.20 39.54 -4.72
N GLY A 73 29.70 39.60 -3.49
CA GLY A 73 30.84 40.44 -3.12
C GLY A 73 30.54 41.86 -2.59
N GLU A 74 29.28 42.26 -2.44
CA GLU A 74 28.87 43.46 -1.70
C GLU A 74 28.22 43.08 -0.36
N ASP A 75 28.44 43.91 0.68
CA ASP A 75 27.75 43.79 1.98
C ASP A 75 26.23 43.79 1.76
N ALA A 76 25.52 42.82 2.35
CA ALA A 76 24.06 42.71 2.29
C ALA A 76 23.36 44.03 2.65
N THR A 77 23.97 44.82 3.54
CA THR A 77 23.50 46.15 3.96
C THR A 77 23.59 47.16 2.82
N ALA A 78 24.65 47.11 2.01
CA ALA A 78 24.83 48.00 0.85
C ALA A 78 23.84 47.65 -0.27
N ALA A 79 23.69 46.36 -0.58
CA ALA A 79 22.72 45.87 -1.56
C ALA A 79 21.29 46.22 -1.13
N ALA A 80 20.96 46.05 0.16
CA ALA A 80 19.67 46.44 0.72
C ALA A 80 19.42 47.95 0.56
N ARG A 81 20.40 48.81 0.88
CA ARG A 81 20.25 50.27 0.72
C ARG A 81 20.01 50.69 -0.73
N VAL A 82 20.70 50.08 -1.69
CA VAL A 82 20.50 50.38 -3.12
C VAL A 82 19.10 49.96 -3.57
N ALA A 83 18.67 48.74 -3.23
CA ALA A 83 17.34 48.23 -3.55
C ALA A 83 16.22 49.07 -2.91
N VAL A 84 16.38 49.46 -1.65
CA VAL A 84 15.43 50.34 -0.94
C VAL A 84 15.33 51.71 -1.60
N THR A 85 16.47 52.36 -1.84
CA THR A 85 16.50 53.72 -2.41
C THR A 85 15.91 53.77 -3.83
N ALA A 86 16.12 52.72 -4.63
CA ALA A 86 15.51 52.61 -5.96
C ALA A 86 13.99 52.48 -5.88
N ARG A 87 13.47 51.73 -4.88
CA ARG A 87 12.04 51.42 -4.76
C ARG A 87 11.22 52.47 -4.06
N GLU A 88 11.74 53.15 -3.04
CA GLU A 88 11.03 54.26 -2.36
C GLU A 88 10.57 55.36 -3.32
N ARG A 89 11.23 55.52 -4.48
CA ARG A 89 10.84 56.46 -5.53
C ARG A 89 9.54 56.07 -6.24
N ASP A 90 9.18 54.78 -6.21
CA ASP A 90 8.08 54.17 -6.96
C ASP A 90 6.99 53.55 -6.06
N LEU A 91 7.20 53.49 -4.74
CA LEU A 91 6.24 52.91 -3.78
C LEU A 91 5.24 53.96 -3.27
N GLY A 92 3.96 53.57 -3.22
CA GLY A 92 2.89 54.40 -2.65
C GLY A 92 2.83 54.33 -1.11
N PRO A 93 2.11 55.25 -0.45
CA PRO A 93 1.95 55.25 1.00
C PRO A 93 1.22 53.98 1.49
N GLY A 94 1.81 53.26 2.45
CA GLY A 94 1.20 52.09 3.11
C GLY A 94 1.66 50.72 2.60
N VAL A 95 2.52 50.67 1.57
CA VAL A 95 3.08 49.42 1.03
C VAL A 95 4.18 48.88 1.95
N ARG A 96 4.10 47.60 2.31
CA ARG A 96 5.15 46.88 3.03
C ARG A 96 6.14 46.31 2.03
N TRP A 97 7.42 46.30 2.36
CA TRP A 97 8.42 45.82 1.42
C TRP A 97 9.27 44.68 1.98
N VAL A 98 9.64 43.74 1.12
CA VAL A 98 10.36 42.52 1.46
C VAL A 98 11.57 42.42 0.54
N LEU A 99 12.76 42.30 1.12
CA LEU A 99 13.98 41.98 0.39
C LEU A 99 14.33 40.51 0.59
N ILE A 100 14.38 39.74 -0.49
CA ILE A 100 14.85 38.35 -0.48
C ILE A 100 16.29 38.30 -0.99
N PHE A 101 17.16 37.60 -0.27
CA PHE A 101 18.57 37.50 -0.58
C PHE A 101 19.04 36.05 -0.71
N ALA A 102 19.45 35.63 -1.92
CA ALA A 102 19.70 34.22 -2.20
C ALA A 102 21.11 33.71 -1.85
N ARG A 103 22.09 34.57 -1.51
CA ARG A 103 23.49 34.14 -1.26
C ARG A 103 24.16 34.86 -0.09
N ALA A 104 23.93 34.42 1.14
CA ALA A 104 24.73 34.87 2.29
C ALA A 104 25.85 33.86 2.60
N ALA A 105 27.10 34.22 2.32
CA ALA A 105 28.25 33.47 2.81
C ALA A 105 29.00 34.28 3.88
N GLY A 106 28.98 33.77 5.11
CA GLY A 106 29.98 34.08 6.14
C GLY A 106 29.95 35.47 6.78
N HIS A 107 28.92 36.29 6.56
CA HIS A 107 28.73 37.56 7.29
C HIS A 107 27.46 37.49 8.14
N GLU A 108 27.59 37.75 9.45
CA GLU A 108 26.43 38.10 10.28
C GLU A 108 25.82 39.38 9.73
N ILE A 109 24.52 39.34 9.42
CA ILE A 109 23.76 40.53 9.03
C ILE A 109 23.76 41.45 10.24
N GLY A 110 24.64 42.46 10.25
CA GLY A 110 24.89 43.31 11.40
C GLY A 110 23.68 44.17 11.79
N ASP A 111 23.66 44.64 13.04
CA ASP A 111 22.59 45.47 13.61
C ASP A 111 22.34 46.80 12.87
N ASP A 112 23.25 47.20 11.96
CA ASP A 112 23.20 48.47 11.22
C ASP A 112 22.28 48.43 9.99
N LEU A 113 21.29 47.53 9.98
CA LEU A 113 20.17 47.61 9.04
C LEU A 113 19.49 48.98 9.15
N SER A 114 19.37 49.65 7.99
CA SER A 114 18.99 51.07 7.87
C SER A 114 17.69 51.43 8.62
N ALA A 115 17.55 52.70 8.99
CA ALA A 115 16.34 53.21 9.64
C ALA A 115 15.05 52.95 8.83
N ASP A 116 15.15 52.87 7.50
CA ASP A 116 14.02 52.66 6.58
C ASP A 116 13.54 51.20 6.57
N LEU A 117 14.47 50.23 6.72
CA LEU A 117 14.15 48.83 7.03
C LEU A 117 13.36 48.73 8.33
N ARG A 118 13.78 49.47 9.36
CA ARG A 118 13.14 49.47 10.68
C ARG A 118 11.73 50.05 10.69
N ALA A 119 11.33 50.85 9.70
CA ALA A 119 10.02 51.47 9.64
C ALA A 119 8.95 50.63 8.91
N GLN A 120 9.28 50.01 7.76
CA GLN A 120 8.29 49.36 6.88
C GLN A 120 8.78 48.09 6.14
N GLY A 121 9.99 47.61 6.42
CA GLY A 121 10.64 46.54 5.65
C GLY A 121 11.04 45.30 6.45
N VAL A 122 11.13 44.16 5.77
CA VAL A 122 11.79 42.96 6.31
C VAL A 122 12.76 42.36 5.30
N LEU A 123 13.79 41.70 5.82
CA LEU A 123 14.80 41.00 5.04
C LEU A 123 14.66 39.49 5.29
N LEU A 124 14.54 38.74 4.21
CA LEU A 124 14.57 37.27 4.18
C LEU A 124 15.84 36.84 3.45
N ASP A 125 16.60 35.94 4.06
CA ASP A 125 17.84 35.40 3.48
C ASP A 125 17.61 34.07 2.75
N ARG A 126 18.71 33.41 2.40
CA ARG A 126 18.75 32.11 1.73
C ARG A 126 17.96 31.05 2.51
N ASP A 127 18.13 30.98 3.82
CA ASP A 127 17.51 29.94 4.65
C ASP A 127 15.98 30.04 4.60
N HIS A 128 15.44 31.26 4.56
CA HIS A 128 14.00 31.51 4.42
C HIS A 128 13.46 31.07 3.07
N LEU A 129 14.19 31.37 1.99
CA LEU A 129 13.77 30.99 0.65
C LEU A 129 13.86 29.46 0.47
N GLU A 130 14.93 28.83 0.92
CA GLU A 130 15.11 27.38 0.89
C GLU A 130 14.02 26.65 1.69
N ALA A 131 13.64 27.18 2.87
CA ALA A 131 12.51 26.67 3.63
C ALA A 131 11.19 26.71 2.81
N ALA A 132 10.94 27.78 2.07
CA ALA A 132 9.76 27.89 1.23
C ALA A 132 9.80 26.97 0.00
N VAL A 133 10.94 26.89 -0.68
CA VAL A 133 11.15 26.00 -1.85
C VAL A 133 11.00 24.54 -1.46
N CYS A 134 11.59 24.12 -0.33
CA CYS A 134 11.48 22.75 0.17
C CYS A 134 10.09 22.40 0.71
N GLY A 135 9.21 23.40 0.92
CA GLY A 135 7.87 23.22 1.45
C GLY A 135 7.82 23.07 2.98
N LEU A 136 8.84 23.56 3.70
CA LEU A 136 8.87 23.60 5.16
C LEU A 136 7.87 24.63 5.72
N ALA A 137 7.80 25.80 5.09
CA ALA A 137 6.84 26.85 5.45
C ALA A 137 6.47 27.70 4.22
N PRO A 138 5.21 28.09 4.04
CA PRO A 138 4.82 29.00 2.96
C PRO A 138 5.57 30.33 3.02
N LEU A 139 6.01 30.84 1.87
CA LEU A 139 6.73 32.13 1.81
C LEU A 139 5.87 33.29 2.37
N THR A 140 4.56 33.27 2.12
CA THR A 140 3.61 34.26 2.65
C THR A 140 3.51 34.22 4.17
N ASP A 141 3.65 33.04 4.79
CA ASP A 141 3.68 32.90 6.25
C ASP A 141 4.98 33.41 6.85
N LEU A 142 6.12 33.13 6.22
CA LEU A 142 7.42 33.66 6.63
C LEU A 142 7.42 35.20 6.57
N ILE A 143 6.88 35.78 5.49
CA ILE A 143 6.71 37.24 5.35
C ILE A 143 5.82 37.78 6.48
N ARG A 144 4.63 37.19 6.70
CA ARG A 144 3.72 37.61 7.77
C ARG A 144 4.38 37.54 9.15
N ALA A 145 5.13 36.47 9.41
CA ALA A 145 5.82 36.24 10.67
C ALA A 145 6.94 37.27 10.89
N ALA A 146 7.75 37.58 9.88
CA ALA A 146 8.81 38.58 9.96
C ALA A 146 8.26 39.97 10.32
N PHE A 147 7.07 40.32 9.84
CA PHE A 147 6.40 41.60 10.14
C PHE A 147 5.66 41.67 11.49
N ARG A 148 5.68 40.62 12.34
CA ARG A 148 5.04 40.68 13.67
C ARG A 148 5.91 41.48 14.65
N PRO A 149 5.42 42.60 15.21
CA PRO A 149 6.17 43.35 16.22
C PRO A 149 6.29 42.55 17.54
N PRO A 150 7.38 42.71 18.32
CA PRO A 150 8.50 43.64 18.17
C PRO A 150 9.75 43.01 17.51
N ARG A 151 9.62 42.36 16.34
CA ARG A 151 10.75 41.73 15.66
C ARG A 151 11.66 42.74 14.95
N PRO A 152 12.99 42.49 14.91
CA PRO A 152 13.92 43.25 14.09
C PRO A 152 13.67 43.03 12.59
N PRO A 153 14.19 43.90 11.71
CA PRO A 153 13.98 43.80 10.26
C PRO A 153 14.47 42.49 9.62
N HIS A 154 15.51 41.86 10.19
CA HIS A 154 15.92 40.50 9.87
C HIS A 154 15.73 39.64 11.10
N THR A 155 14.98 38.54 10.97
CA THR A 155 14.78 37.54 12.03
C THR A 155 15.23 36.20 11.48
N PRO A 156 16.20 35.50 12.10
CA PRO A 156 16.65 34.20 11.61
C PRO A 156 15.52 33.17 11.51
N LEU A 157 15.59 32.26 10.53
CA LEU A 157 14.54 31.27 10.28
C LEU A 157 14.13 30.48 11.54
N ARG A 158 15.10 30.10 12.38
CA ARG A 158 14.85 29.39 13.64
C ARG A 158 13.94 30.17 14.59
N GLU A 159 14.03 31.50 14.64
CA GLU A 159 13.21 32.33 15.54
C GLU A 159 11.79 32.55 14.99
N LEU A 160 11.59 32.28 13.69
CA LEU A 160 10.27 32.29 13.05
C LEU A 160 9.53 30.97 13.22
N LEU A 161 10.25 29.84 13.14
CA LEU A 161 9.65 28.49 13.07
C LEU A 161 9.69 27.71 14.38
N LEU A 162 10.73 27.87 15.20
CA LEU A 162 10.80 27.15 16.47
C LEU A 162 9.78 27.74 17.43
N GLN A 163 9.00 26.85 18.05
CA GLN A 163 8.03 27.21 19.07
C GLN A 163 8.52 26.64 20.38
N GLU A 164 8.55 27.43 21.45
CA GLU A 164 8.74 26.83 22.78
C GLU A 164 7.56 25.90 23.05
N PRO A 165 7.78 24.59 23.23
CA PRO A 165 6.68 23.66 23.43
C PRO A 165 5.91 24.03 24.70
N SER A 166 4.58 23.96 24.65
CA SER A 166 3.73 24.30 25.80
C SER A 166 3.96 23.40 27.01
N GLU A 167 4.54 22.21 26.78
CA GLU A 167 4.90 21.25 27.81
C GLU A 167 6.40 20.92 27.76
N PRO A 168 7.05 20.70 28.92
CA PRO A 168 8.45 20.28 28.94
C PRO A 168 8.63 18.97 28.18
N ALA A 169 9.86 18.72 27.71
CA ALA A 169 10.18 17.41 27.15
C ALA A 169 9.81 16.33 28.19
N PRO A 170 9.12 15.27 27.76
CA PRO A 170 8.43 14.37 28.67
C PRO A 170 9.44 13.71 29.62
N ALA A 171 9.26 13.87 30.94
CA ALA A 171 10.17 13.30 31.93
C ALA A 171 10.10 11.76 31.88
N LEU A 172 11.18 11.11 31.45
CA LEU A 172 11.23 9.65 31.35
C LEU A 172 11.92 9.08 32.59
N ALA A 173 11.15 8.46 33.50
CA ALA A 173 11.73 7.77 34.63
C ALA A 173 12.45 6.50 34.16
N LEU A 174 13.73 6.35 34.52
CA LEU A 174 14.43 5.08 34.37
C LEU A 174 13.75 4.02 35.24
N ALA A 175 13.42 2.88 34.65
CA ALA A 175 12.83 1.77 35.40
C ALA A 175 13.75 1.36 36.56
N PRO A 176 13.28 1.33 37.82
CA PRO A 176 14.11 0.92 38.95
C PRO A 176 14.50 -0.56 38.85
N ARG A 177 15.74 -0.92 39.18
CA ARG A 177 16.17 -2.32 39.40
C ARG A 177 16.40 -2.59 40.90
N PRO A 178 16.06 -3.79 41.43
CA PRO A 178 15.00 -4.72 41.04
C PRO A 178 13.98 -4.91 42.19
N ALA A 179 12.77 -4.39 42.00
CA ALA A 179 11.54 -4.93 42.57
C ALA A 179 10.36 -4.33 41.78
N GLY A 180 9.75 -5.12 40.89
CA GLY A 180 8.56 -4.70 40.13
C GLY A 180 8.80 -3.97 38.81
N THR A 181 9.87 -4.33 38.07
CA THR A 181 10.12 -3.78 36.72
C THR A 181 8.87 -3.90 35.84
N PRO A 182 8.42 -2.83 35.17
CA PRO A 182 7.36 -2.94 34.17
C PRO A 182 7.78 -3.98 33.12
N SER A 183 6.94 -4.97 32.86
CA SER A 183 7.19 -5.96 31.80
C SER A 183 6.13 -5.81 30.71
N VAL A 184 6.55 -5.82 29.46
CA VAL A 184 5.63 -6.00 28.33
C VAL A 184 5.52 -7.51 28.09
N PRO A 185 4.31 -8.08 27.94
CA PRO A 185 4.17 -9.49 27.60
C PRO A 185 4.90 -9.77 26.28
N SER A 186 5.76 -10.79 26.27
CA SER A 186 6.58 -11.12 25.11
C SER A 186 6.87 -12.62 25.02
N ARG A 187 7.14 -13.11 23.81
CA ARG A 187 7.70 -14.43 23.55
C ARG A 187 9.07 -14.28 22.91
N THR A 188 10.09 -14.90 23.49
CA THR A 188 11.46 -14.85 23.00
C THR A 188 12.09 -16.25 22.95
N PRO A 189 12.92 -16.55 21.94
CA PRO A 189 13.79 -17.72 21.95
C PRO A 189 14.81 -17.67 23.10
N ALA A 190 15.39 -18.83 23.43
CA ALA A 190 16.42 -18.93 24.46
C ALA A 190 17.66 -18.07 24.10
N GLY A 191 18.11 -17.22 25.03
CA GLY A 191 19.29 -16.36 24.85
C GLY A 191 18.97 -14.89 24.51
N ILE A 192 17.71 -14.56 24.21
CA ILE A 192 17.24 -13.18 24.01
C ILE A 192 16.64 -12.64 25.31
N ASP A 193 17.12 -11.49 25.78
CA ASP A 193 16.59 -10.79 26.95
C ASP A 193 15.98 -9.44 26.56
N LEU A 194 14.75 -9.20 27.03
CA LEU A 194 13.97 -7.99 26.81
C LEU A 194 13.76 -7.27 28.14
N ALA A 195 14.23 -6.02 28.20
CA ALA A 195 14.06 -5.17 29.38
C ALA A 195 13.38 -3.87 28.99
N VAL A 196 12.26 -3.56 29.65
CA VAL A 196 11.68 -2.22 29.55
C VAL A 196 12.62 -1.24 30.24
N VAL A 197 13.15 -0.28 29.48
CA VAL A 197 14.07 0.73 29.99
C VAL A 197 13.31 2.01 30.34
N LEU A 198 12.27 2.33 29.57
CA LEU A 198 11.48 3.55 29.73
C LEU A 198 9.98 3.26 29.59
N THR A 199 9.17 3.90 30.44
CA THR A 199 7.70 3.94 30.33
C THR A 199 7.23 5.38 30.53
N GLY A 200 6.46 5.92 29.58
CA GLY A 200 5.82 7.23 29.73
C GLY A 200 4.40 7.12 30.26
N GLU A 201 4.04 7.86 31.32
CA GLU A 201 2.65 7.94 31.80
C GLU A 201 1.81 8.99 31.03
N SER A 202 2.42 9.87 30.24
CA SER A 202 1.73 10.80 29.33
C SER A 202 2.76 11.54 28.46
N TRP A 203 2.82 11.24 27.16
CA TRP A 203 3.60 12.03 26.21
C TRP A 203 2.72 13.12 25.57
N PRO A 204 3.25 14.34 25.36
CA PRO A 204 2.48 15.45 24.79
C PRO A 204 2.08 15.22 23.33
N ALA A 205 2.87 14.42 22.61
CA ALA A 205 2.72 14.14 21.18
C ALA A 205 3.12 12.68 20.91
N ARG A 206 2.51 12.04 19.91
CA ARG A 206 2.83 10.65 19.56
C ARG A 206 4.26 10.55 18.97
N PRO A 207 5.11 9.62 19.45
CA PRO A 207 6.39 9.34 18.80
C PRO A 207 6.20 8.81 17.39
N SER A 208 7.11 9.16 16.49
CA SER A 208 7.08 8.73 15.09
C SER A 208 8.38 8.09 14.58
N GLY A 209 9.45 8.11 15.38
CA GLY A 209 10.75 7.60 14.98
C GLY A 209 11.84 7.84 16.03
N MET A 210 13.03 7.29 15.78
CA MET A 210 14.12 7.27 16.74
C MET A 210 15.50 7.27 16.07
N ALA A 211 16.50 7.88 16.72
CA ALA A 211 17.89 7.86 16.26
C ALA A 211 18.88 7.91 17.43
N TRP A 212 20.13 7.50 17.18
CA TRP A 212 21.21 7.69 18.15
C TRP A 212 21.93 9.02 17.92
N GLU A 213 22.07 9.81 18.99
CA GLU A 213 22.99 10.95 18.98
C GLU A 213 24.39 10.52 19.45
N SER A 214 24.46 9.67 20.46
CA SER A 214 25.70 9.13 21.03
C SER A 214 25.42 7.80 21.75
N ALA A 215 26.44 7.09 22.24
CA ALA A 215 26.26 5.78 22.90
C ALA A 215 25.27 5.77 24.08
N GLU A 216 24.99 6.94 24.67
CA GLU A 216 24.15 7.10 25.87
C GLU A 216 22.92 7.98 25.64
N ARG A 217 22.75 8.55 24.43
CA ARG A 217 21.67 9.49 24.12
C ARG A 217 20.92 9.09 22.86
N VAL A 218 19.61 9.01 23.03
CA VAL A 218 18.66 8.71 21.95
C VAL A 218 17.84 9.95 21.64
N LEU A 219 17.63 10.21 20.37
CA LEU A 219 16.68 11.20 19.88
C LEU A 219 15.36 10.49 19.56
N ILE A 220 14.25 11.07 19.97
CA ILE A 220 12.92 10.60 19.59
C ILE A 220 12.19 11.74 18.87
N THR A 221 11.62 11.43 17.72
CA THR A 221 10.87 12.38 16.89
C THR A 221 9.38 12.32 17.24
N THR A 222 8.73 13.48 17.21
CA THR A 222 7.30 13.67 17.45
C THR A 222 6.81 14.82 16.57
N GLU A 223 5.50 14.96 16.41
CA GLU A 223 4.91 16.14 15.74
C GLU A 223 5.26 17.49 16.39
N ALA A 224 5.70 17.50 17.66
CA ALA A 224 6.14 18.71 18.35
C ALA A 224 7.65 19.00 18.17
N GLY A 225 8.42 18.05 17.63
CA GLY A 225 9.86 18.17 17.41
C GLY A 225 10.65 16.96 17.87
N VAL A 226 11.95 17.18 18.11
CA VAL A 226 12.92 16.16 18.51
C VAL A 226 13.29 16.30 19.98
N ALA A 227 13.01 15.25 20.75
CA ALA A 227 13.39 15.15 22.16
C ALA A 227 14.69 14.33 22.29
N GLU A 228 15.65 14.85 23.05
CA GLU A 228 16.86 14.13 23.48
C GLU A 228 16.56 13.41 24.80
N VAL A 229 16.90 12.12 24.86
CA VAL A 229 16.74 11.25 26.03
C VAL A 229 18.10 10.72 26.48
N ASP A 230 18.49 11.06 27.71
CA ASP A 230 19.69 10.54 28.37
C ASP A 230 19.35 9.22 29.08
N LEU A 231 19.84 8.10 28.53
CA LEU A 231 19.55 6.76 29.04
C LEU A 231 20.28 6.42 30.35
N GLN A 232 21.27 7.21 30.77
CA GLN A 232 21.94 7.01 32.07
C GLN A 232 21.30 7.80 33.19
N ARG A 233 20.88 9.04 32.91
CA ARG A 233 20.35 9.98 33.90
C ARG A 233 18.83 10.01 33.94
N GLY A 234 18.15 9.48 32.91
CA GLY A 234 16.68 9.57 32.77
C GLY A 234 16.20 10.99 32.48
N GLY A 235 17.09 11.86 32.01
CA GLY A 235 16.77 13.24 31.67
C GLY A 235 16.26 13.36 30.25
N THR A 236 15.27 14.22 30.03
CA THR A 236 14.78 14.57 28.70
C THR A 236 14.81 16.08 28.49
N ARG A 237 15.09 16.50 27.25
CA ARG A 237 15.03 17.90 26.85
C ARG A 237 14.71 18.02 25.37
N TRP A 238 14.09 19.11 24.96
CA TRP A 238 13.88 19.40 23.55
C TRP A 238 15.22 19.73 22.89
N ARG A 239 15.59 18.96 21.88
CA ARG A 239 16.79 19.19 21.06
C ARG A 239 16.48 20.13 19.90
N LEU A 240 15.32 19.94 19.29
CA LEU A 240 14.81 20.74 18.18
C LEU A 240 13.28 20.83 18.33
N PRO A 241 12.73 21.92 18.87
CA PRO A 241 11.29 22.09 19.02
C PRO A 241 10.67 22.65 17.72
N LEU A 242 10.70 21.83 16.67
CA LEU A 242 10.16 22.15 15.35
C LEU A 242 8.86 21.36 15.13
N PRO A 243 7.70 22.02 15.01
CA PRO A 243 6.45 21.34 14.73
C PRO A 243 6.42 20.67 13.35
N GLY A 244 5.68 19.57 13.21
CA GLY A 244 5.49 18.84 11.96
C GLY A 244 6.58 17.81 11.65
N VAL A 245 7.48 17.54 12.60
CA VAL A 245 8.52 16.51 12.48
C VAL A 245 7.89 15.11 12.50
N HIS A 246 8.37 14.21 11.65
CA HIS A 246 7.91 12.82 11.57
C HIS A 246 9.02 11.86 11.12
N GLY A 247 8.79 10.55 11.30
CA GLY A 247 9.72 9.48 10.89
C GLY A 247 11.01 9.44 11.70
N ASP A 248 11.94 8.55 11.33
CA ASP A 248 13.25 8.43 11.96
C ASP A 248 14.13 9.66 11.67
N ALA A 249 14.94 10.07 12.65
CA ALA A 249 15.96 11.09 12.46
C ALA A 249 17.27 10.47 11.93
N ALA A 250 18.11 11.27 11.27
CA ALA A 250 19.48 10.87 10.92
C ALA A 250 20.49 11.79 11.61
N VAL A 251 21.53 11.20 12.22
CA VAL A 251 22.60 11.94 12.90
C VAL A 251 23.94 11.54 12.30
N PRO A 252 24.49 12.31 11.34
CA PRO A 252 25.82 12.08 10.79
C PRO A 252 26.93 12.27 11.84
N VAL A 253 28.15 11.85 11.49
CA VAL A 253 29.34 11.96 12.34
C VAL A 253 29.67 13.40 12.74
N ASP A 254 29.23 14.39 11.96
CA ASP A 254 29.42 15.80 12.27
C ASP A 254 28.50 16.33 13.39
N GLY A 255 27.59 15.48 13.90
CA GLY A 255 26.68 15.79 15.01
C GLY A 255 25.45 16.61 14.60
N SER A 256 25.25 16.87 13.32
CA SER A 256 24.02 17.52 12.84
C SER A 256 22.81 16.58 12.98
N VAL A 257 21.63 17.14 13.26
CA VAL A 257 20.39 16.38 13.38
C VAL A 257 19.54 16.65 12.15
N TRP A 258 19.20 15.60 11.41
CA TRP A 258 18.39 15.68 10.20
C TRP A 258 17.04 15.02 10.45
N VAL A 259 15.97 15.71 10.08
CA VAL A 259 14.59 15.24 10.27
C VAL A 259 13.71 15.57 9.07
N LEU A 260 12.70 14.72 8.83
CA LEU A 260 11.61 15.03 7.92
C LEU A 260 10.61 15.93 8.64
N CYS A 261 10.16 16.97 7.95
CA CYS A 261 9.14 17.91 8.42
C CYS A 261 8.20 18.23 7.26
N GLY A 262 7.02 17.62 7.27
CA GLY A 262 6.15 17.59 6.07
C GLY A 262 6.90 17.03 4.86
N PRO A 263 6.93 17.73 3.70
CA PRO A 263 7.64 17.28 2.51
C PRO A 263 9.13 17.67 2.50
N ALA A 264 9.62 18.38 3.52
CA ALA A 264 10.97 18.91 3.61
C ALA A 264 11.88 18.04 4.49
N VAL A 265 13.19 18.10 4.22
CA VAL A 265 14.23 17.64 5.16
C VAL A 265 14.93 18.85 5.73
N VAL A 266 15.08 18.84 7.06
CA VAL A 266 15.64 19.93 7.83
C VAL A 266 16.88 19.45 8.55
N GLN A 267 17.96 20.22 8.44
CA GLN A 267 19.19 20.06 9.18
C GLN A 267 19.24 21.06 10.35
N TRP A 268 19.55 20.55 11.53
CA TRP A 268 19.83 21.32 12.73
C TRP A 268 21.27 21.11 13.20
N ARG A 269 22.05 22.17 13.25
CA ARG A 269 23.47 22.13 13.67
C ARG A 269 23.85 23.41 14.38
N ASP A 270 24.42 23.31 15.57
CA ASP A 270 25.00 24.43 16.33
C ASP A 270 24.07 25.66 16.44
N GLY A 271 22.76 25.43 16.60
CA GLY A 271 21.77 26.51 16.71
C GLY A 271 21.29 27.09 15.38
N VAL A 272 21.69 26.51 14.24
CA VAL A 272 21.30 26.91 12.89
C VAL A 272 20.34 25.88 12.32
N LEU A 273 19.24 26.38 11.75
CA LEU A 273 18.17 25.59 11.11
C LEU A 273 18.22 25.81 9.60
N ARG A 274 18.39 24.76 8.80
CA ARG A 274 18.42 24.84 7.33
C ARG A 274 17.50 23.81 6.70
N ALA A 275 16.79 24.20 5.65
CA ALA A 275 16.12 23.25 4.77
C ALA A 275 17.13 22.78 3.71
N VAL A 276 17.24 21.47 3.52
CA VAL A 276 18.31 20.83 2.72
C VAL A 276 17.75 19.93 1.61
N GLY A 277 16.44 19.76 1.57
CA GLY A 277 15.72 19.05 0.52
C GLY A 277 14.22 19.14 0.70
N GLY A 278 13.45 18.91 -0.36
CA GLY A 278 12.00 18.93 -0.30
C GLY A 278 11.32 18.18 -1.44
N GLY A 279 9.99 18.24 -1.49
CA GLY A 279 9.22 17.52 -2.50
C GLY A 279 9.26 16.00 -2.29
N PHE A 280 9.37 15.58 -1.04
CA PHE A 280 9.24 14.19 -0.60
C PHE A 280 7.80 13.87 -0.17
N GLU A 281 7.38 12.64 -0.43
CA GLU A 281 6.05 12.13 -0.06
C GLU A 281 5.94 11.95 1.46
N GLN A 282 4.72 11.92 2.00
CA GLN A 282 4.48 11.85 3.45
C GLN A 282 5.07 10.60 4.10
N ASN A 283 5.20 9.50 3.36
CA ASN A 283 5.77 8.23 3.81
C ASN A 283 7.30 8.12 3.58
N ALA A 284 7.98 9.22 3.27
CA ALA A 284 9.41 9.20 3.06
C ALA A 284 10.17 8.76 4.33
N SER A 285 11.36 8.20 4.14
CA SER A 285 12.22 7.74 5.24
C SER A 285 13.63 8.28 5.08
N LEU A 286 14.22 8.74 6.18
CA LEU A 286 15.62 9.13 6.23
C LEU A 286 16.51 7.92 6.45
N LEU A 287 17.62 7.88 5.70
CA LEU A 287 18.61 6.82 5.77
C LEU A 287 19.99 7.44 5.95
N LEU A 288 20.72 6.98 6.97
CA LEU A 288 22.12 7.36 7.16
C LEU A 288 23.02 6.39 6.40
N GLY A 289 23.74 6.91 5.41
CA GLY A 289 24.71 6.18 4.60
C GLY A 289 25.96 5.79 5.39
N PRO A 290 26.73 4.80 4.90
CA PRO A 290 27.96 4.34 5.55
C PRO A 290 29.08 5.39 5.56
N ASP A 291 29.07 6.32 4.61
CA ASP A 291 29.96 7.49 4.56
C ASP A 291 29.41 8.68 5.37
N SER A 292 28.38 8.45 6.19
CA SER A 292 27.62 9.48 6.93
C SER A 292 26.85 10.47 6.05
N SER A 293 26.69 10.20 4.75
CA SER A 293 25.78 10.98 3.92
C SER A 293 24.31 10.69 4.26
N VAL A 294 23.45 11.70 4.13
CA VAL A 294 22.02 11.56 4.43
C VAL A 294 21.24 11.33 3.14
N TRP A 295 20.36 10.36 3.16
CA TRP A 295 19.54 9.98 2.02
C TRP A 295 18.06 9.97 2.40
N VAL A 296 17.21 10.17 1.40
CA VAL A 296 15.77 10.05 1.52
C VAL A 296 15.28 8.96 0.59
N LEU A 297 14.60 7.96 1.13
CA LEU A 297 13.77 7.06 0.36
C LEU A 297 12.37 7.67 0.26
N SER A 298 11.86 7.89 -0.96
CA SER A 298 10.52 8.45 -1.17
C SER A 298 9.89 7.90 -2.45
N GLY A 299 8.58 7.63 -2.42
CA GLY A 299 7.79 7.15 -3.55
C GLY A 299 6.84 6.02 -3.16
N SER A 300 5.84 5.75 -4.00
CA SER A 300 4.95 4.60 -3.90
C SER A 300 5.48 3.41 -4.71
N GLY A 301 5.62 2.24 -4.07
CA GLY A 301 6.03 0.99 -4.71
C GLY A 301 4.84 0.07 -4.94
N ALA A 302 4.33 -0.01 -6.17
CA ALA A 302 3.41 -1.07 -6.60
C ALA A 302 3.21 -1.25 -8.11
N THR A 303 3.69 -0.39 -9.04
CA THR A 303 3.35 -0.58 -10.47
C THR A 303 4.22 0.20 -11.48
N LEU A 304 4.94 -0.50 -12.39
CA LEU A 304 4.61 -0.69 -13.82
C LEU A 304 5.84 -0.87 -14.75
N GLY A 305 5.79 -1.95 -15.56
CA GLY A 305 6.55 -2.06 -16.79
C GLY A 305 6.09 -1.05 -17.86
N ALA A 306 7.06 -0.59 -18.66
CA ALA A 306 6.90 0.12 -19.93
C ALA A 306 6.06 1.44 -19.92
N GLY A 307 6.45 2.42 -19.11
CA GLY A 307 6.01 3.82 -19.22
C GLY A 307 6.38 4.65 -17.99
N THR A 308 6.89 5.86 -18.18
CA THR A 308 7.29 6.80 -17.10
C THR A 308 6.12 7.12 -16.16
N GLY A 309 6.17 6.79 -14.85
CA GLY A 309 5.09 7.26 -13.96
C GLY A 309 4.93 6.82 -12.49
N SER A 310 5.68 5.87 -11.91
CA SER A 310 5.71 5.69 -10.44
C SER A 310 7.15 5.56 -9.91
N THR A 311 7.38 6.05 -8.69
CA THR A 311 8.48 7.00 -8.41
C THR A 311 9.37 6.66 -7.22
N LEU A 312 9.45 5.37 -6.79
CA LEU A 312 10.36 4.99 -5.71
C LEU A 312 11.77 5.44 -6.06
N ALA A 313 12.33 6.31 -5.23
CA ALA A 313 13.62 6.89 -5.48
C ALA A 313 14.39 7.06 -4.19
N LEU A 314 15.68 6.82 -4.32
CA LEU A 314 16.66 7.14 -3.31
C LEU A 314 17.29 8.47 -3.68
N THR A 315 17.16 9.48 -2.83
CA THR A 315 17.69 10.82 -3.07
C THR A 315 18.80 11.11 -2.07
N ARG A 316 20.03 11.30 -2.56
CA ARG A 316 21.15 11.78 -1.73
C ARG A 316 20.95 13.27 -1.47
N LEU A 317 20.99 13.65 -0.20
CA LEU A 317 21.01 15.05 0.20
C LEU A 317 22.45 15.55 0.28
N ASP A 318 22.60 16.84 0.06
CA ASP A 318 23.86 17.57 0.21
C ASP A 318 23.61 18.85 1.03
N GLU A 319 24.62 19.69 1.20
CA GLU A 319 24.53 20.91 2.01
C GLU A 319 23.66 22.01 1.38
N GLN A 320 23.38 21.93 0.07
CA GLN A 320 22.63 22.97 -0.66
C GLN A 320 21.37 22.42 -1.34
N VAL A 321 20.32 23.23 -1.30
CA VAL A 321 19.07 22.92 -2.02
C VAL A 321 19.31 23.00 -3.53
N GLY A 322 18.97 21.93 -4.25
CA GLY A 322 19.19 21.82 -5.69
C GLY A 322 20.31 20.84 -6.07
N ASP A 323 21.23 20.55 -5.14
CA ASP A 323 22.37 19.63 -5.37
C ASP A 323 22.00 18.16 -5.15
N GLN A 324 20.72 17.86 -4.90
CA GLN A 324 20.29 16.50 -4.57
C GLN A 324 20.43 15.54 -5.76
N GLN A 325 20.96 14.35 -5.49
CA GLN A 325 21.12 13.31 -6.51
C GLN A 325 20.03 12.26 -6.35
N ARG A 326 19.15 12.14 -7.35
CA ARG A 326 18.03 11.19 -7.32
C ARG A 326 18.33 9.94 -8.14
N PHE A 327 18.13 8.78 -7.52
CA PHE A 327 18.26 7.45 -8.12
C PHE A 327 16.90 6.78 -8.15
N ALA A 328 16.36 6.52 -9.34
CA ALA A 328 15.13 5.75 -9.47
C ALA A 328 15.38 4.27 -9.12
N LEU A 329 14.52 3.71 -8.27
CA LEU A 329 14.55 2.31 -7.87
C LEU A 329 13.38 1.58 -8.51
N ASP A 330 13.66 0.39 -9.01
CA ASP A 330 12.66 -0.48 -9.61
C ASP A 330 12.46 -1.69 -8.68
N PHE A 331 11.35 -1.65 -7.94
CA PHE A 331 11.02 -2.66 -6.96
C PHE A 331 9.51 -2.92 -6.91
N ASP A 332 9.16 -4.15 -7.27
CA ASP A 332 7.79 -4.64 -7.47
C ASP A 332 7.13 -5.09 -6.15
N ALA A 333 7.18 -4.22 -5.12
CA ALA A 333 6.50 -4.42 -3.85
C ALA A 333 6.37 -3.11 -3.06
N ALA A 334 5.41 -3.06 -2.14
CA ALA A 334 5.18 -1.92 -1.25
C ALA A 334 6.29 -1.79 -0.20
N VAL A 335 7.37 -1.09 -0.55
CA VAL A 335 8.47 -0.77 0.36
C VAL A 335 7.96 0.06 1.53
N ARG A 336 8.31 -0.39 2.74
CA ARG A 336 7.95 0.28 4.00
C ARG A 336 9.15 0.93 4.68
N SER A 337 10.33 0.35 4.49
CA SER A 337 11.57 0.88 5.06
C SER A 337 12.78 0.37 4.29
N ALA A 338 13.95 0.96 4.56
CA ALA A 338 15.21 0.50 3.99
C ALA A 338 16.37 0.68 4.98
N ALA A 339 17.48 -0.04 4.76
CA ALA A 339 18.67 0.08 5.59
C ALA A 339 19.95 -0.21 4.80
N TRP A 340 21.03 0.52 5.07
CA TRP A 340 22.31 0.30 4.41
C TRP A 340 23.03 -0.97 4.88
N LEU A 341 23.47 -1.78 3.91
CA LEU A 341 24.25 -3.01 4.10
C LEU A 341 25.75 -2.81 3.82
N GLY A 342 26.12 -1.82 3.04
CA GLY A 342 27.50 -1.43 2.76
C GLY A 342 27.54 -0.19 1.87
N GLU A 343 28.69 0.15 1.30
CA GLU A 343 28.88 1.40 0.53
C GLU A 343 27.88 1.62 -0.62
N ARG A 344 27.45 0.54 -1.29
CA ARG A 344 26.53 0.59 -2.43
C ARG A 344 25.36 -0.37 -2.32
N ARG A 345 25.25 -1.08 -1.20
CA ARG A 345 24.25 -2.12 -0.96
C ARG A 345 23.29 -1.69 0.13
N PHE A 346 22.00 -1.84 -0.10
CA PHE A 346 20.98 -1.57 0.91
C PHE A 346 19.85 -2.60 0.81
N LEU A 347 19.21 -2.85 1.94
CA LEU A 347 18.02 -3.67 2.07
C LEU A 347 16.79 -2.79 1.84
N LEU A 348 15.91 -3.20 0.95
CA LEU A 348 14.53 -2.74 0.86
C LEU A 348 13.64 -3.73 1.61
N ALA A 349 12.89 -3.26 2.60
CA ALA A 349 11.92 -4.10 3.31
C ALA A 349 10.49 -3.79 2.85
N ALA A 350 9.79 -4.80 2.39
CA ALA A 350 8.40 -4.73 1.96
C ALA A 350 7.58 -5.88 2.58
N GLY A 351 6.26 -5.75 2.53
CA GLY A 351 5.33 -6.75 3.06
C GLY A 351 5.62 -8.14 2.47
N GLY A 352 5.87 -9.13 3.33
CA GLY A 352 6.17 -10.51 2.94
C GLY A 352 7.59 -10.76 2.40
N HIS A 353 8.17 -9.82 1.64
CA HIS A 353 9.48 -10.00 0.99
C HIS A 353 10.33 -8.72 1.09
N SER A 354 11.57 -8.88 1.56
CA SER A 354 12.62 -7.85 1.47
C SER A 354 13.58 -8.18 0.34
N ALA A 355 14.38 -7.25 -0.14
CA ALA A 355 15.42 -7.53 -1.13
C ALA A 355 16.64 -6.66 -0.94
N VAL A 356 17.82 -7.15 -1.35
CA VAL A 356 19.03 -6.35 -1.38
C VAL A 356 19.19 -5.71 -2.75
N VAL A 357 19.36 -4.40 -2.79
CA VAL A 357 19.71 -3.64 -3.99
C VAL A 357 21.18 -3.23 -3.91
N ASP A 358 21.92 -3.47 -5.00
CA ASP A 358 23.30 -3.03 -5.16
C ASP A 358 23.41 -1.98 -6.28
N LEU A 359 23.59 -0.71 -5.89
CA LEU A 359 23.73 0.43 -6.80
C LEU A 359 24.97 0.34 -7.70
N ALA A 360 25.92 -0.57 -7.45
CA ALA A 360 27.03 -0.84 -8.37
C ALA A 360 26.59 -1.71 -9.57
N VAL A 361 25.55 -2.52 -9.38
CA VAL A 361 25.13 -3.55 -10.33
C VAL A 361 23.83 -3.16 -11.03
N SER A 362 22.81 -2.79 -10.25
CA SER A 362 21.45 -2.55 -10.73
C SER A 362 20.65 -1.73 -9.71
N THR A 363 19.83 -0.81 -10.19
CA THR A 363 18.80 -0.13 -9.36
C THR A 363 17.48 -0.90 -9.33
N SER A 364 17.36 -2.00 -10.09
CA SER A 364 16.24 -2.93 -10.03
C SER A 364 16.58 -4.12 -9.12
N ALA A 365 15.64 -4.50 -8.24
CA ALA A 365 15.71 -5.77 -7.50
C ALA A 365 14.79 -6.81 -8.15
N ARG A 366 15.31 -8.00 -8.42
CA ARG A 366 14.55 -9.09 -9.05
C ARG A 366 13.89 -9.96 -8.00
N ARG A 367 12.84 -10.70 -8.37
CA ARG A 367 12.19 -11.65 -7.45
C ARG A 367 13.12 -12.76 -6.96
N GLU A 368 14.14 -13.14 -7.74
CA GLU A 368 15.18 -14.06 -7.26
C GLU A 368 16.03 -13.47 -6.12
N ASP A 369 15.97 -12.17 -5.87
CA ASP A 369 16.68 -11.46 -4.80
C ASP A 369 15.85 -11.27 -3.52
N TRP A 370 14.64 -11.81 -3.52
CA TRP A 370 13.72 -11.70 -2.39
C TRP A 370 14.15 -12.59 -1.22
N ILE A 371 14.05 -12.00 -0.03
CA ILE A 371 14.34 -12.58 1.27
C ILE A 371 13.02 -12.59 2.03
N PRO A 372 12.51 -13.75 2.44
CA PRO A 372 11.26 -13.85 3.18
C PRO A 372 11.29 -12.96 4.42
N THR A 373 10.28 -12.11 4.59
CA THR A 373 10.10 -11.27 5.77
C THR A 373 8.73 -11.61 6.36
N PRO A 374 8.68 -12.37 7.46
CA PRO A 374 7.43 -12.89 8.02
C PRO A 374 6.55 -11.79 8.62
N VAL A 375 7.14 -10.62 8.89
CA VAL A 375 6.41 -9.47 9.39
C VAL A 375 5.62 -8.83 8.25
N SER A 376 4.32 -8.65 8.45
CA SER A 376 3.43 -8.10 7.41
C SER A 376 3.75 -6.64 7.09
N TYR A 377 4.28 -5.88 8.05
CA TYR A 377 4.60 -4.45 7.92
C TYR A 377 5.99 -4.12 8.46
N PRO A 378 7.08 -4.42 7.72
CA PRO A 378 8.45 -4.16 8.19
C PRO A 378 8.77 -2.66 8.14
N GLY A 379 8.21 -1.90 9.10
CA GLY A 379 8.28 -0.44 9.14
C GLY A 379 9.60 0.10 9.69
N HIS A 380 10.33 -0.69 10.49
CA HIS A 380 11.58 -0.23 11.11
C HIS A 380 12.68 -1.28 11.03
N LEU A 381 13.88 -0.82 10.67
CA LEU A 381 15.05 -1.65 10.45
C LEU A 381 16.22 -1.17 11.30
N ALA A 382 16.97 -2.11 11.86
CA ALA A 382 18.20 -1.81 12.55
C ALA A 382 19.30 -2.80 12.17
N ARG A 383 20.40 -2.29 11.59
CA ARG A 383 21.55 -3.11 11.22
C ARG A 383 22.22 -3.67 12.48
N SER A 384 22.17 -4.98 12.68
CA SER A 384 22.72 -5.67 13.86
C SER A 384 24.23 -5.93 13.73
N GLY A 385 24.73 -6.03 12.49
CA GLY A 385 26.14 -6.28 12.15
C GLY A 385 26.26 -7.24 10.97
N GLY A 386 27.40 -7.22 10.25
CA GLY A 386 27.60 -8.08 9.08
C GLY A 386 26.53 -7.91 8.00
N GLU A 387 25.93 -9.03 7.60
CA GLU A 387 24.79 -9.15 6.66
C GLU A 387 23.46 -9.35 7.42
N THR A 388 23.38 -9.02 8.72
CA THR A 388 22.17 -9.22 9.52
C THR A 388 21.48 -7.89 9.84
N VAL A 389 20.19 -7.81 9.53
CA VAL A 389 19.32 -6.67 9.83
C VAL A 389 18.17 -7.13 10.70
N LEU A 390 17.95 -6.43 11.82
CA LEU A 390 16.73 -6.60 12.59
C LEU A 390 15.59 -5.87 11.90
N VAL A 391 14.45 -6.55 11.80
CA VAL A 391 13.23 -6.06 11.17
C VAL A 391 12.10 -6.10 12.18
N ALA A 392 11.52 -4.95 12.50
CA ALA A 392 10.36 -4.85 13.38
C ALA A 392 9.14 -4.37 12.61
N GLY A 393 7.98 -4.91 12.97
CA GLY A 393 6.72 -4.55 12.36
C GLY A 393 5.53 -5.15 13.07
N ARG A 394 4.33 -4.69 12.69
CA ARG A 394 3.08 -5.23 13.22
C ARG A 394 2.89 -6.69 12.79
N ALA A 395 2.46 -7.51 13.74
CA ALA A 395 2.08 -8.91 13.46
C ALA A 395 0.88 -8.96 12.50
N GLY A 396 0.84 -9.97 11.62
CA GLY A 396 -0.26 -10.16 10.67
C GLY A 396 -1.63 -10.40 11.34
N SER A 397 -1.63 -10.79 12.62
CA SER A 397 -2.83 -10.94 13.46
C SER A 397 -3.48 -9.61 13.87
N GLY A 398 -2.79 -8.47 13.67
CA GLY A 398 -3.21 -7.15 14.14
C GLY A 398 -2.97 -6.91 15.64
N VAL A 399 -2.39 -7.88 16.37
CA VAL A 399 -2.13 -7.78 17.81
C VAL A 399 -0.65 -8.07 18.08
N GLY A 400 0.09 -7.03 18.47
CA GLY A 400 1.50 -7.12 18.82
C GLY A 400 2.48 -6.74 17.70
N VAL A 401 3.75 -6.74 18.07
CA VAL A 401 4.91 -6.40 17.23
C VAL A 401 5.80 -7.63 17.12
N GLU A 402 6.15 -8.00 15.90
CA GLU A 402 7.10 -9.08 15.60
C GLU A 402 8.46 -8.48 15.25
N LEU A 403 9.52 -9.10 15.78
CA LEU A 403 10.90 -8.77 15.51
C LEU A 403 11.60 -9.98 14.91
N HIS A 404 12.26 -9.78 13.78
CA HIS A 404 12.99 -10.80 13.06
C HIS A 404 14.43 -10.39 12.80
N ALA A 405 15.34 -11.37 12.76
CA ALA A 405 16.70 -11.21 12.28
C ALA A 405 16.75 -11.73 10.84
N LEU A 406 16.96 -10.82 9.91
CA LEU A 406 17.05 -11.11 8.49
C LEU A 406 18.53 -11.19 8.10
N ASP A 407 18.97 -12.39 7.68
CA ASP A 407 20.30 -12.62 7.13
C ASP A 407 20.25 -12.41 5.61
N THR A 408 20.84 -11.30 5.16
CA THR A 408 20.87 -10.92 3.75
C THR A 408 21.80 -11.78 2.92
N GLY A 409 22.82 -12.39 3.52
CA GLY A 409 23.73 -13.32 2.86
C GLY A 409 23.13 -14.71 2.70
N GLY A 410 22.53 -15.24 3.77
CA GLY A 410 21.83 -16.52 3.78
C GLY A 410 20.43 -16.49 3.16
N ARG A 411 19.86 -15.30 2.95
CA ARG A 411 18.48 -15.06 2.49
C ARG A 411 17.45 -15.74 3.37
N THR A 412 17.68 -15.73 4.68
CA THR A 412 16.79 -16.29 5.69
C THR A 412 16.28 -15.21 6.63
N SER A 413 15.19 -15.51 7.33
CA SER A 413 14.65 -14.66 8.38
C SER A 413 14.25 -15.54 9.56
N GLU A 414 14.73 -15.20 10.75
CA GLU A 414 14.48 -15.93 11.98
C GLU A 414 13.74 -15.05 12.99
N PRO A 415 12.73 -15.58 13.72
CA PRO A 415 12.06 -14.82 14.76
C PRO A 415 13.00 -14.53 15.95
N VAL A 416 13.04 -13.27 16.37
CA VAL A 416 13.81 -12.80 17.54
C VAL A 416 12.91 -12.58 18.74
N ALA A 417 11.76 -11.94 18.54
CA ALA A 417 10.80 -11.68 19.61
C ALA A 417 9.40 -11.38 19.06
N GLU A 418 8.37 -11.75 19.81
CA GLU A 418 7.01 -11.25 19.67
C GLU A 418 6.69 -10.43 20.93
N VAL A 419 6.31 -9.17 20.78
CA VAL A 419 6.11 -8.23 21.90
C VAL A 419 4.70 -7.63 21.80
N GLN A 420 3.93 -7.72 22.89
CA GLN A 420 2.55 -7.23 22.94
C GLN A 420 2.51 -5.70 23.11
N LEU A 421 2.68 -5.00 21.98
CA LEU A 421 2.58 -3.54 21.84
C LEU A 421 1.43 -3.19 20.89
N GLY A 422 0.81 -2.03 21.08
CA GLY A 422 -0.24 -1.52 20.19
C GLY A 422 0.32 -1.09 18.83
N ASP A 423 1.57 -0.61 18.80
CA ASP A 423 2.27 -0.26 17.58
C ASP A 423 3.79 -0.29 17.77
N VAL A 424 4.53 -0.35 16.65
CA VAL A 424 5.97 -0.09 16.61
C VAL A 424 6.20 1.29 16.03
N LEU A 425 7.04 2.08 16.70
CA LEU A 425 7.27 3.49 16.39
C LEU A 425 8.76 3.77 16.07
N GLY A 426 9.66 2.83 16.32
CA GLY A 426 11.08 2.98 16.03
C GLY A 426 11.90 1.76 16.42
N LEU A 427 12.99 1.50 15.69
CA LEU A 427 13.95 0.45 16.01
C LEU A 427 15.37 0.95 15.72
N VAL A 428 16.25 0.92 16.71
CA VAL A 428 17.66 1.36 16.53
C VAL A 428 18.64 0.36 17.15
N GLN A 429 19.77 0.17 16.47
CA GLN A 429 20.91 -0.60 16.98
C GLN A 429 21.90 0.35 17.67
N ASN A 430 22.41 0.01 18.86
CA ASN A 430 23.47 0.80 19.49
C ASN A 430 24.72 0.86 18.58
N PRO A 431 25.27 2.07 18.29
CA PRO A 431 26.41 2.24 17.39
C PRO A 431 27.67 1.44 17.79
N ALA A 432 27.83 1.13 19.08
CA ALA A 432 28.95 0.34 19.60
C ALA A 432 28.78 -1.19 19.40
N GLY A 433 27.77 -1.64 18.65
CA GLY A 433 27.51 -3.07 18.41
C GLY A 433 26.89 -3.80 19.60
N GLY A 434 26.14 -3.09 20.44
CA GLY A 434 25.56 -3.61 21.69
C GLY A 434 24.06 -3.94 21.60
N PRO A 435 23.24 -3.55 22.59
CA PRO A 435 21.79 -3.78 22.57
C PRO A 435 21.08 -3.04 21.43
N ALA A 436 19.98 -3.62 20.93
CA ALA A 436 19.00 -2.90 20.11
C ALA A 436 17.91 -2.31 21.02
N TYR A 437 17.22 -1.28 20.55
CA TYR A 437 16.13 -0.63 21.27
C TYR A 437 14.93 -0.50 20.35
N LEU A 438 13.79 -0.99 20.85
CA LEU A 438 12.48 -0.96 20.20
C LEU A 438 11.60 0.06 20.92
N LEU A 439 11.16 1.08 20.19
CA LEU A 439 10.17 2.03 20.66
C LEU A 439 8.80 1.58 20.18
N GLY A 440 7.84 1.50 21.08
CA GLY A 440 6.46 1.18 20.74
C GLY A 440 5.47 1.76 21.74
N GLU A 441 4.20 1.39 21.57
CA GLU A 441 3.09 1.94 22.35
C GLU A 441 2.41 0.85 23.19
N ARG A 442 2.03 1.15 24.44
CA ARG A 442 1.24 0.20 25.24
C ARG A 442 -0.17 0.07 24.68
N PRO A 443 -0.73 -1.14 24.61
CA PRO A 443 -2.15 -1.30 24.32
C PRO A 443 -2.99 -0.57 25.38
N THR A 444 -3.85 0.35 24.95
CA THR A 444 -4.80 1.08 25.80
C THR A 444 -6.16 1.17 25.09
N ASN A 445 -7.24 1.23 25.87
CA ASN A 445 -8.59 1.48 25.35
C ASN A 445 -8.85 2.98 25.12
N ASP A 446 -7.98 3.84 25.63
CA ASP A 446 -8.04 5.29 25.41
C ASP A 446 -7.16 5.66 24.21
N ILE A 447 -7.79 5.85 23.06
CA ILE A 447 -7.13 6.19 21.79
C ILE A 447 -6.46 7.58 21.80
N THR A 448 -6.69 8.39 22.83
CA THR A 448 -6.11 9.74 22.95
C THR A 448 -4.86 9.77 23.83
N ALA A 449 -4.64 8.74 24.65
CA ALA A 449 -3.52 8.67 25.57
C ALA A 449 -2.36 7.87 24.99
N VAL A 450 -1.24 8.54 24.70
CA VAL A 450 -0.03 7.89 24.18
C VAL A 450 0.87 7.45 25.33
N HIS A 451 1.14 6.13 25.40
CA HIS A 451 2.01 5.52 26.41
C HIS A 451 3.22 4.86 25.75
N PRO A 452 4.26 5.62 25.41
CA PRO A 452 5.44 5.07 24.76
C PRO A 452 6.24 4.20 25.73
N VAL A 453 6.80 3.13 25.18
CA VAL A 453 7.66 2.18 25.88
C VAL A 453 8.91 1.95 25.05
N LEU A 454 10.06 2.06 25.71
CA LEU A 454 11.34 1.70 25.12
C LEU A 454 11.78 0.35 25.68
N VAL A 455 11.85 -0.65 24.81
CA VAL A 455 12.29 -2.01 25.13
C VAL A 455 13.71 -2.20 24.63
N LYS A 456 14.63 -2.52 25.55
CA LYS A 456 16.00 -2.91 25.24
C LYS A 456 16.06 -4.39 24.95
N ILE A 457 16.77 -4.73 23.89
CA ILE A 457 16.94 -6.08 23.34
C ILE A 457 18.41 -6.44 23.43
N THR A 458 18.70 -7.59 24.02
CA THR A 458 20.06 -8.12 24.16
C THR A 458 20.11 -9.60 23.75
N GLY A 459 21.28 -10.03 23.28
CA GLY A 459 21.50 -11.41 22.79
C GLY A 459 21.18 -11.64 21.31
N HIS A 460 20.75 -10.60 20.60
CA HIS A 460 20.33 -10.65 19.18
C HIS A 460 21.49 -10.51 18.17
N THR A 461 22.65 -10.02 18.60
CA THR A 461 23.87 -9.95 17.79
C THR A 461 24.59 -11.29 17.85
N ALA A 462 24.49 -12.10 16.80
CA ALA A 462 25.31 -13.29 16.67
C ALA A 462 26.81 -12.91 16.66
N ALA A 463 27.63 -13.62 17.44
CA ALA A 463 29.06 -13.43 17.50
C ALA A 463 29.70 -13.55 16.09
N THR A 464 30.54 -12.59 15.73
CA THR A 464 31.27 -12.57 14.47
C THR A 464 32.31 -13.69 14.44
N SER A 465 32.21 -14.55 13.41
CA SER A 465 33.22 -15.49 12.91
C SER A 465 33.84 -16.48 13.92
N SER A 466 33.30 -17.69 13.91
CA SER A 466 34.14 -18.86 13.70
C SER A 466 33.49 -19.67 12.59
N ALA A 467 34.28 -20.13 11.62
CA ALA A 467 33.92 -21.30 10.86
C ALA A 467 33.53 -22.40 11.86
N THR A 468 32.25 -22.70 11.92
CA THR A 468 31.70 -23.83 12.67
C THR A 468 30.88 -24.65 11.68
N PRO A 469 30.84 -25.97 11.90
CA PRO A 469 30.59 -26.96 10.87
C PRO A 469 29.21 -26.77 10.26
N ASP A 470 28.99 -27.38 9.10
CA ASP A 470 27.68 -27.58 8.50
C ASP A 470 26.58 -27.67 9.57
N PRO A 471 25.44 -26.97 9.39
CA PRO A 471 24.34 -27.03 10.33
C PRO A 471 24.07 -28.49 10.65
N GLU A 472 23.99 -28.85 11.93
CA GLU A 472 23.60 -30.20 12.29
C GLU A 472 22.27 -30.47 11.57
N PRO A 473 22.20 -31.49 10.69
CA PRO A 473 21.18 -31.53 9.65
C PRO A 473 19.78 -31.54 10.29
N PRO A 474 18.79 -30.86 9.71
CA PRO A 474 17.40 -31.16 10.05
C PRO A 474 17.22 -32.65 9.84
N ALA A 475 16.95 -33.39 10.92
CA ALA A 475 16.76 -34.84 11.00
C ALA A 475 17.02 -35.56 9.66
N ALA A 476 18.30 -35.82 9.35
CA ALA A 476 18.80 -36.47 8.12
C ALA A 476 17.78 -36.53 6.97
N ASP A 477 17.79 -35.59 6.01
CA ASP A 477 16.86 -35.54 4.86
C ASP A 477 16.61 -36.94 4.28
N ALA A 478 15.56 -37.58 4.79
CA ALA A 478 15.32 -39.00 4.57
C ALA A 478 14.91 -39.23 3.12
N TYR A 479 14.53 -38.17 2.40
CA TYR A 479 14.19 -38.16 1.00
C TYR A 479 15.40 -37.91 0.10
N ALA A 480 16.42 -37.16 0.54
CA ALA A 480 17.70 -37.06 -0.18
C ALA A 480 18.37 -38.43 -0.31
N GLU A 481 18.34 -39.24 0.74
CA GLU A 481 18.92 -40.59 0.68
C GLU A 481 18.12 -41.52 -0.23
N VAL A 482 16.78 -41.42 -0.25
CA VAL A 482 15.93 -42.13 -1.22
C VAL A 482 16.28 -41.70 -2.65
N ARG A 483 16.46 -40.40 -2.90
CA ARG A 483 16.83 -39.86 -4.22
C ARG A 483 18.23 -40.31 -4.65
N ARG A 484 19.18 -40.39 -3.72
CA ARG A 484 20.55 -40.87 -3.97
C ARG A 484 20.57 -42.36 -4.35
N LEU A 485 19.69 -43.15 -3.74
CA LEU A 485 19.56 -44.58 -3.99
C LEU A 485 18.55 -44.93 -5.10
N ALA A 486 17.93 -43.93 -5.73
CA ALA A 486 16.95 -44.11 -6.78
C ALA A 486 17.54 -44.87 -7.98
N ARG A 487 16.89 -45.97 -8.37
CA ARG A 487 17.31 -46.82 -9.51
C ARG A 487 16.17 -47.15 -10.46
N GLY A 488 14.96 -46.65 -10.19
CA GLY A 488 13.76 -47.00 -10.93
C GLY A 488 13.34 -48.46 -10.74
N GLU A 489 13.70 -49.09 -9.61
CA GLU A 489 13.38 -50.48 -9.31
C GLU A 489 12.22 -50.61 -8.32
N ARG A 490 11.06 -51.09 -8.80
CA ARG A 490 9.83 -51.21 -8.00
C ARG A 490 10.01 -52.02 -6.70
N LYS A 491 10.90 -53.01 -6.71
CA LYS A 491 11.16 -53.92 -5.58
C LYS A 491 11.79 -53.21 -4.38
N ASP A 492 12.35 -52.01 -4.56
CA ASP A 492 12.98 -51.22 -3.50
C ASP A 492 11.93 -50.54 -2.59
N TYR A 493 10.65 -50.57 -2.98
CA TYR A 493 9.53 -49.99 -2.24
C TYR A 493 8.55 -51.08 -1.77
N ALA A 494 8.31 -51.15 -0.47
CA ALA A 494 7.24 -51.96 0.12
C ALA A 494 5.97 -51.10 0.15
N LEU A 495 4.96 -51.44 -0.67
CA LEU A 495 3.71 -50.66 -0.73
C LEU A 495 2.71 -51.23 0.26
N GLU A 496 1.99 -50.33 0.90
CA GLU A 496 0.80 -50.68 1.66
C GLU A 496 -0.28 -51.27 0.76
N LYS A 497 -1.08 -52.17 1.35
CA LYS A 497 -2.06 -52.97 0.63
C LYS A 497 -3.17 -52.10 0.02
N PHE A 498 -3.55 -51.04 0.71
CA PHE A 498 -4.63 -50.14 0.31
C PHE A 498 -4.04 -48.84 -0.25
N ALA A 499 -4.80 -48.20 -1.13
CA ALA A 499 -4.49 -46.85 -1.57
C ALA A 499 -4.73 -45.85 -0.42
N LEU A 500 -4.09 -44.69 -0.48
CA LEU A 500 -4.39 -43.60 0.45
C LEU A 500 -5.86 -43.17 0.30
N PRO A 501 -6.52 -42.70 1.38
CA PRO A 501 -7.82 -42.04 1.28
C PRO A 501 -7.73 -40.89 0.27
N ASP A 502 -8.64 -40.85 -0.71
CA ASP A 502 -8.66 -39.93 -1.86
C ASP A 502 -7.49 -40.11 -2.87
N GLY A 503 -6.64 -41.11 -2.67
CA GLY A 503 -5.53 -41.47 -3.56
C GLY A 503 -5.96 -42.15 -4.86
N GLU A 504 -7.26 -42.44 -5.02
CA GLU A 504 -7.86 -42.92 -6.25
C GLU A 504 -8.44 -41.74 -7.05
N GLY A 505 -7.61 -41.06 -7.84
CA GLY A 505 -8.02 -39.95 -8.74
C GLY A 505 -8.06 -40.34 -10.22
N GLY A 506 -8.48 -39.43 -11.10
CA GLY A 506 -8.57 -39.65 -12.56
C GLY A 506 -7.21 -39.88 -13.28
N MET A 507 -6.09 -39.69 -12.59
CA MET A 507 -4.73 -39.76 -13.17
C MET A 507 -3.87 -40.93 -12.64
N GLY A 508 -4.26 -41.58 -11.54
CA GLY A 508 -3.48 -42.66 -10.93
C GLY A 508 -4.02 -43.13 -9.58
N ILE A 509 -3.33 -44.09 -8.98
CA ILE A 509 -3.53 -44.60 -7.63
C ILE A 509 -2.28 -44.28 -6.83
N VAL A 510 -2.44 -43.61 -5.69
CA VAL A 510 -1.35 -43.31 -4.74
C VAL A 510 -1.42 -44.28 -3.56
N HIS A 511 -0.30 -44.92 -3.26
CA HIS A 511 -0.13 -45.79 -2.11
C HIS A 511 0.90 -45.18 -1.16
N GLU A 512 0.71 -45.38 0.14
CA GLU A 512 1.83 -45.29 1.07
C GLU A 512 2.84 -46.41 0.77
N ALA A 513 4.12 -46.09 0.85
CA ALA A 513 5.18 -47.05 0.68
C ALA A 513 6.36 -46.74 1.60
N VAL A 514 7.15 -47.77 1.90
CA VAL A 514 8.41 -47.64 2.63
C VAL A 514 9.55 -47.99 1.68
N HIS A 515 10.52 -47.09 1.54
CA HIS A 515 11.76 -47.39 0.86
C HIS A 515 12.59 -48.35 1.73
N LYS A 516 12.76 -49.59 1.27
CA LYS A 516 13.23 -50.71 2.10
C LYS A 516 14.62 -50.50 2.69
N THR A 517 15.49 -49.80 1.96
CA THR A 517 16.88 -49.56 2.39
C THR A 517 16.98 -48.50 3.46
N THR A 518 16.20 -47.43 3.35
CA THR A 518 16.29 -46.26 4.26
C THR A 518 15.25 -46.29 5.37
N GLY A 519 14.19 -47.08 5.22
CA GLY A 519 13.03 -47.05 6.10
C GLY A 519 12.13 -45.82 5.91
N THR A 520 12.43 -44.95 4.94
CA THR A 520 11.68 -43.71 4.69
C THR A 520 10.28 -44.00 4.15
N VAL A 521 9.25 -43.42 4.77
CA VAL A 521 7.86 -43.44 4.26
C VAL A 521 7.72 -42.43 3.11
N VAL A 522 7.18 -42.88 1.98
CA VAL A 522 7.05 -42.15 0.72
C VAL A 522 5.66 -42.38 0.11
N ALA A 523 5.22 -41.46 -0.76
CA ALA A 523 4.03 -41.64 -1.57
C ALA A 523 4.38 -42.26 -2.93
N PHE A 524 3.74 -43.37 -3.27
CA PHE A 524 3.98 -44.14 -4.49
C PHE A 524 2.80 -44.01 -5.45
N LYS A 525 2.97 -43.29 -6.57
CA LYS A 525 1.91 -43.07 -7.58
C LYS A 525 2.12 -44.00 -8.78
N LYS A 526 1.04 -44.67 -9.21
CA LYS A 526 1.01 -45.54 -10.41
C LYS A 526 -0.26 -45.27 -11.22
N PRO A 527 -0.27 -45.49 -12.55
CA PRO A 527 -1.48 -45.29 -13.34
C PRO A 527 -2.51 -46.38 -13.00
N ARG A 528 -3.81 -46.05 -13.10
CA ARG A 528 -4.90 -47.03 -12.90
C ARG A 528 -4.90 -48.16 -13.93
N SER A 529 -4.36 -47.91 -15.11
CA SER A 529 -4.14 -48.90 -16.16
C SER A 529 -2.96 -48.49 -17.04
N LEU A 530 -2.31 -49.45 -17.68
CA LEU A 530 -1.17 -49.21 -18.59
C LEU A 530 -1.62 -48.76 -20.00
N ARG A 531 -2.77 -48.09 -20.11
CA ARG A 531 -3.21 -47.48 -21.37
C ARG A 531 -2.27 -46.33 -21.72
N GLU A 532 -1.89 -46.21 -22.98
CA GLU A 532 -0.90 -45.22 -23.47
C GLU A 532 -1.21 -43.78 -23.03
N ASN A 533 -2.49 -43.40 -22.97
CA ASN A 533 -2.91 -42.08 -22.57
C ASN A 533 -2.64 -41.75 -21.08
N LEU A 534 -2.65 -42.75 -20.19
CA LEU A 534 -2.35 -42.57 -18.76
C LEU A 534 -0.85 -42.61 -18.51
N THR A 535 -0.12 -43.47 -19.20
CA THR A 535 1.35 -43.49 -19.16
C THR A 535 1.94 -42.17 -19.69
N ALA A 536 1.34 -41.59 -20.74
CA ALA A 536 1.72 -40.27 -21.26
C ALA A 536 1.38 -39.10 -20.30
N ARG A 537 0.43 -39.27 -19.37
CA ARG A 537 0.20 -38.31 -18.27
C ARG A 537 1.28 -38.45 -17.20
N MET A 538 1.58 -39.70 -16.82
CA MET A 538 2.62 -40.01 -15.84
C MET A 538 4.00 -39.48 -16.27
N LEU A 539 4.36 -39.68 -17.54
CA LEU A 539 5.62 -39.18 -18.09
C LEU A 539 5.70 -37.64 -18.05
N ARG A 540 4.58 -36.95 -18.31
CA ARG A 540 4.54 -35.48 -18.25
C ARG A 540 4.73 -34.96 -16.83
N GLU A 541 4.15 -35.65 -15.85
CA GLU A 541 4.30 -35.29 -14.45
C GLU A 541 5.75 -35.48 -13.98
N ILE A 542 6.39 -36.60 -14.33
CA ILE A 542 7.81 -36.86 -14.04
C ILE A 542 8.70 -35.80 -14.69
N GLU A 543 8.49 -35.49 -15.97
CA GLU A 543 9.30 -34.51 -16.69
C GLU A 543 9.13 -33.09 -16.12
N ALA A 544 7.89 -32.69 -15.80
CA ALA A 544 7.61 -31.39 -15.20
C ALA A 544 8.31 -31.26 -13.84
N ALA A 545 8.17 -32.25 -12.97
CA ALA A 545 8.83 -32.27 -11.66
C ALA A 545 10.36 -32.26 -11.77
N GLN A 546 10.94 -32.90 -12.80
CA GLN A 546 12.38 -32.84 -13.06
C GLN A 546 12.84 -31.47 -13.54
N ARG A 547 12.11 -30.82 -14.46
CA ARG A 547 12.49 -29.50 -14.98
C ARG A 547 12.27 -28.37 -13.99
N LEU A 548 11.26 -28.51 -13.13
CA LEU A 548 10.90 -27.53 -12.11
C LEU A 548 11.50 -27.86 -10.72
N GLY A 549 12.29 -28.93 -10.61
CA GLY A 549 12.72 -29.51 -9.34
C GLY A 549 13.66 -28.65 -8.50
N THR A 550 14.14 -27.52 -9.02
CA THR A 550 14.86 -26.50 -8.23
C THR A 550 13.93 -25.63 -7.40
N ASN A 551 12.65 -25.55 -7.74
CA ASN A 551 11.67 -24.77 -7.00
C ASN A 551 11.15 -25.57 -5.79
N ARG A 552 11.33 -25.01 -4.59
CA ARG A 552 10.93 -25.63 -3.31
C ARG A 552 9.42 -25.84 -3.13
N HIS A 553 8.61 -25.12 -3.92
CA HIS A 553 7.14 -25.16 -3.94
C HIS A 553 6.59 -26.07 -5.05
N VAL A 554 7.45 -26.85 -5.72
CA VAL A 554 7.03 -27.90 -6.65
C VAL A 554 7.25 -29.26 -5.99
N MET A 555 6.24 -30.14 -6.04
CA MET A 555 6.35 -31.49 -5.48
C MET A 555 7.47 -32.27 -6.20
N PRO A 556 8.55 -32.69 -5.49
CA PRO A 556 9.66 -33.36 -6.14
C PRO A 556 9.35 -34.83 -6.41
N VAL A 557 9.95 -35.36 -7.49
CA VAL A 557 10.02 -36.81 -7.75
C VAL A 557 11.34 -37.35 -7.20
N LEU A 558 11.26 -38.38 -6.36
CA LEU A 558 12.41 -39.01 -5.71
C LEU A 558 12.98 -40.17 -6.54
N ASP A 559 12.11 -41.02 -7.08
CA ASP A 559 12.46 -42.14 -7.98
C ASP A 559 11.30 -42.41 -8.93
N PHE A 560 11.57 -43.00 -10.09
CA PHE A 560 10.55 -43.29 -11.10
C PHE A 560 10.91 -44.47 -11.99
N SER A 561 9.90 -45.14 -12.52
CA SER A 561 10.09 -46.19 -13.53
C SER A 561 10.60 -45.58 -14.83
N PRO A 562 11.65 -46.16 -15.46
CA PRO A 562 12.10 -45.76 -16.80
C PRO A 562 11.00 -45.86 -17.89
N ARG A 563 9.95 -46.66 -17.63
CA ARG A 563 8.78 -46.81 -18.51
C ARG A 563 7.61 -45.90 -18.14
N ALA A 564 7.80 -44.98 -17.19
CA ALA A 564 6.76 -44.13 -16.63
C ALA A 564 5.54 -44.91 -16.08
N GLU A 565 5.79 -46.11 -15.56
CA GLU A 565 4.76 -46.97 -14.95
C GLU A 565 4.46 -46.59 -13.49
N TRP A 566 5.32 -45.78 -12.87
CA TRP A 566 5.16 -45.26 -11.52
C TRP A 566 6.23 -44.20 -11.22
N PHE A 567 5.98 -43.40 -10.19
CA PHE A 567 7.00 -42.59 -9.53
C PHE A 567 6.73 -42.49 -8.02
N VAL A 568 7.73 -42.02 -7.29
CA VAL A 568 7.73 -41.85 -5.84
C VAL A 568 8.00 -40.39 -5.51
N MET A 569 7.25 -39.86 -4.56
CA MET A 569 7.38 -38.49 -4.05
C MET A 569 7.36 -38.50 -2.51
N PRO A 570 7.74 -37.40 -1.84
CA PRO A 570 7.57 -37.27 -0.39
C PRO A 570 6.13 -37.50 0.05
N MET A 571 5.96 -37.94 1.30
CA MET A 571 4.63 -38.08 1.88
C MET A 571 4.18 -36.72 2.43
N ALA A 572 3.17 -36.11 1.81
CA ALA A 572 2.58 -34.86 2.28
C ALA A 572 1.76 -35.08 3.56
N GLN A 573 1.79 -34.11 4.49
CA GLN A 573 1.02 -34.17 5.73
C GLN A 573 -0.48 -33.95 5.50
N SER A 574 -0.85 -33.04 4.57
CA SER A 574 -2.25 -32.74 4.24
C SER A 574 -2.38 -32.06 2.87
N THR A 575 -3.61 -31.66 2.52
CA THR A 575 -3.94 -30.90 1.30
C THR A 575 -4.67 -29.61 1.66
N ALA A 576 -4.67 -28.61 0.78
CA ALA A 576 -5.46 -27.39 0.98
C ALA A 576 -6.96 -27.69 1.06
N GLU A 577 -7.42 -28.76 0.39
CA GLU A 577 -8.80 -29.25 0.49
C GLU A 577 -9.16 -29.68 1.93
N ARG A 578 -8.27 -30.44 2.59
CA ARG A 578 -8.50 -30.92 3.96
C ARG A 578 -8.35 -29.83 5.00
N LEU A 579 -7.44 -28.89 4.78
CA LEU A 579 -7.17 -27.78 5.70
C LEU A 579 -8.05 -26.55 5.44
N GLN A 580 -9.07 -26.65 4.57
CA GLN A 580 -9.94 -25.52 4.24
C GLN A 580 -10.58 -24.84 5.47
N PRO A 581 -11.12 -25.58 6.47
CA PRO A 581 -11.72 -24.94 7.64
C PRO A 581 -10.74 -24.09 8.44
N GLU A 582 -9.47 -24.48 8.46
CA GLU A 582 -8.39 -23.78 9.16
C GLU A 582 -7.90 -22.58 8.32
N LEU A 583 -7.66 -22.79 7.03
CA LEU A 583 -7.23 -21.76 6.08
C LEU A 583 -8.25 -20.63 5.90
N ARG A 584 -9.54 -20.92 6.08
CA ARG A 584 -10.62 -19.93 5.96
C ARG A 584 -10.47 -18.78 6.96
N HIS A 585 -9.93 -19.06 8.14
CA HIS A 585 -9.85 -18.12 9.26
C HIS A 585 -8.42 -17.68 9.59
N ASP A 586 -7.44 -18.09 8.78
CA ASP A 586 -6.03 -17.74 8.94
C ASP A 586 -5.50 -17.03 7.67
N PRO A 587 -5.59 -15.69 7.62
CA PRO A 587 -5.10 -14.90 6.50
C PRO A 587 -3.62 -15.11 6.18
N THR A 588 -2.80 -15.38 7.20
CA THR A 588 -1.36 -15.60 7.06
C THR A 588 -1.08 -16.93 6.38
N ALA A 589 -1.75 -18.01 6.82
CA ALA A 589 -1.64 -19.32 6.19
C ALA A 589 -2.18 -19.32 4.76
N LEU A 590 -3.27 -18.58 4.49
CA LEU A 590 -3.78 -18.38 3.14
C LEU A 590 -2.77 -17.64 2.25
N ARG A 591 -2.18 -16.54 2.73
CA ARG A 591 -1.16 -15.79 1.98
C ARG A 591 0.05 -16.67 1.67
N ALA A 592 0.56 -17.42 2.65
CA ALA A 592 1.66 -18.35 2.44
C ALA A 592 1.37 -19.45 1.40
N LEU A 593 0.12 -19.91 1.32
CA LEU A 593 -0.34 -20.84 0.29
C LEU A 593 -0.34 -20.18 -1.09
N VAL A 594 -0.92 -18.98 -1.19
CA VAL A 594 -1.00 -18.22 -2.46
C VAL A 594 0.40 -17.93 -2.99
N ASP A 595 1.32 -17.46 -2.16
CA ASP A 595 2.70 -17.15 -2.53
C ASP A 595 3.46 -18.40 -3.01
N ALA A 596 3.26 -19.55 -2.34
CA ALA A 596 3.87 -20.81 -2.74
C ALA A 596 3.37 -21.31 -4.11
N VAL A 597 2.06 -21.27 -4.34
CA VAL A 597 1.47 -21.68 -5.62
C VAL A 597 1.87 -20.72 -6.73
N ALA A 598 1.87 -19.41 -6.47
CA ALA A 598 2.36 -18.41 -7.40
C ALA A 598 3.83 -18.67 -7.77
N SER A 599 4.71 -18.92 -6.79
CA SER A 599 6.12 -19.25 -7.03
C SER A 599 6.29 -20.46 -7.97
N ALA A 600 5.54 -21.54 -7.73
CA ALA A 600 5.57 -22.73 -8.59
C ALA A 600 5.09 -22.45 -10.03
N LEU A 601 4.02 -21.66 -10.18
CA LEU A 601 3.47 -21.29 -11.48
C LEU A 601 4.37 -20.32 -12.25
N ALA A 602 5.03 -19.38 -11.56
CA ALA A 602 5.95 -18.44 -12.20
C ALA A 602 7.10 -19.16 -12.90
N ASP A 603 7.71 -20.15 -12.23
CA ASP A 603 8.76 -20.98 -12.83
C ASP A 603 8.24 -21.84 -13.97
N ALA A 604 7.05 -22.43 -13.83
CA ALA A 604 6.41 -23.19 -14.89
C ALA A 604 6.16 -22.33 -16.14
N HIS A 605 5.54 -21.16 -15.96
CA HIS A 605 5.17 -20.24 -17.04
C HIS A 605 6.40 -19.70 -17.78
N ARG A 606 7.50 -19.40 -17.05
CA ARG A 606 8.79 -18.99 -17.62
C ARG A 606 9.41 -20.05 -18.52
N LEU A 607 9.22 -21.33 -18.18
CA LEU A 607 9.65 -22.46 -19.01
C LEU A 607 8.61 -22.86 -20.08
N GLY A 608 7.54 -22.07 -20.24
CA GLY A 608 6.45 -22.29 -21.20
C GLY A 608 5.54 -23.47 -20.86
N TYR A 609 5.50 -23.87 -19.60
CA TYR A 609 4.57 -24.86 -19.06
C TYR A 609 3.32 -24.20 -18.49
N LEU A 610 2.15 -24.83 -18.67
CA LEU A 610 0.89 -24.43 -18.05
C LEU A 610 0.32 -25.62 -17.25
N HIS A 611 -0.18 -25.39 -16.05
CA HIS A 611 -0.63 -26.46 -15.15
C HIS A 611 -2.00 -27.02 -15.57
N ARG A 612 -3.01 -26.16 -15.79
CA ARG A 612 -4.36 -26.46 -16.31
C ARG A 612 -5.24 -27.38 -15.45
N ASP A 613 -4.87 -27.62 -14.19
CA ASP A 613 -5.66 -28.39 -13.22
C ASP A 613 -5.33 -27.95 -11.79
N ILE A 614 -5.26 -26.64 -11.57
CA ILE A 614 -5.06 -26.08 -10.23
C ILE A 614 -6.37 -26.22 -9.46
N LYS A 615 -6.30 -26.91 -8.32
CA LYS A 615 -7.42 -27.18 -7.42
C LYS A 615 -6.90 -27.48 -6.01
N PRO A 616 -7.74 -27.39 -4.97
CA PRO A 616 -7.29 -27.56 -3.59
C PRO A 616 -6.62 -28.92 -3.30
N ALA A 617 -7.08 -29.99 -3.96
CA ALA A 617 -6.50 -31.34 -3.82
C ALA A 617 -5.06 -31.47 -4.35
N ASN A 618 -4.62 -30.58 -5.25
CA ASN A 618 -3.29 -30.59 -5.86
C ASN A 618 -2.29 -29.69 -5.13
N ILE A 619 -2.73 -28.95 -4.10
CA ILE A 619 -1.92 -28.08 -3.26
C ILE A 619 -1.69 -28.81 -1.94
N LEU A 620 -0.45 -29.23 -1.71
CA LEU A 620 -0.08 -30.17 -0.66
C LEU A 620 0.77 -29.47 0.40
N LEU A 621 0.54 -29.79 1.67
CA LEU A 621 1.41 -29.38 2.77
C LEU A 621 2.51 -30.43 2.94
N LEU A 622 3.76 -30.03 2.72
CA LEU A 622 4.96 -30.87 2.83
C LEU A 622 5.97 -30.20 3.77
N ASP A 623 6.26 -30.80 4.92
CA ASP A 623 7.24 -30.34 5.90
C ASP A 623 7.03 -28.87 6.30
N GLY A 624 5.78 -28.49 6.54
CA GLY A 624 5.39 -27.13 6.92
C GLY A 624 5.40 -26.10 5.78
N ARG A 625 5.64 -26.51 4.53
CA ARG A 625 5.55 -25.63 3.34
C ARG A 625 4.53 -26.14 2.33
N TRP A 626 3.90 -25.22 1.62
CA TRP A 626 2.99 -25.54 0.52
C TRP A 626 3.76 -25.89 -0.76
N VAL A 627 3.33 -26.96 -1.43
CA VAL A 627 3.87 -27.41 -2.71
C VAL A 627 2.74 -27.75 -3.69
N LEU A 628 2.95 -27.43 -4.97
CA LEU A 628 2.04 -27.74 -6.06
C LEU A 628 2.44 -29.08 -6.72
N GLY A 629 1.48 -30.00 -6.81
CA GLY A 629 1.64 -31.32 -7.42
C GLY A 629 0.66 -31.58 -8.57
N ASP A 630 0.73 -32.78 -9.15
CA ASP A 630 -0.16 -33.27 -10.21
C ASP A 630 -0.09 -32.50 -11.54
N TRP A 631 1.12 -32.47 -12.12
CA TRP A 631 1.44 -31.89 -13.42
C TRP A 631 0.97 -32.74 -14.63
N GLY A 632 -0.01 -33.63 -14.44
CA GLY A 632 -0.44 -34.61 -15.45
C GLY A 632 -1.15 -34.03 -16.69
N ILE A 633 -1.58 -32.77 -16.63
CA ILE A 633 -2.30 -32.06 -17.71
C ILE A 633 -1.43 -31.00 -18.40
N VAL A 634 -0.16 -30.93 -18.03
CA VAL A 634 0.78 -29.92 -18.53
C VAL A 634 0.92 -29.88 -20.05
N ARG A 635 0.98 -28.66 -20.59
CA ARG A 635 1.36 -28.35 -21.99
C ARG A 635 2.80 -27.84 -22.06
N ARG A 636 3.56 -28.32 -23.05
CA ARG A 636 4.94 -27.89 -23.36
C ARG A 636 4.97 -26.65 -24.28
N PRO A 637 6.12 -25.94 -24.38
CA PRO A 637 6.31 -24.83 -25.31
C PRO A 637 5.93 -25.14 -26.76
N LEU A 638 5.48 -24.11 -27.48
CA LEU A 638 5.22 -24.15 -28.92
C LEU A 638 6.49 -24.63 -29.66
N GLY A 639 6.36 -25.69 -30.47
CA GLY A 639 7.47 -26.30 -31.22
C GLY A 639 7.97 -27.66 -30.71
N GLN A 640 7.54 -28.10 -29.52
CA GLN A 640 7.89 -29.43 -28.96
C GLN A 640 6.69 -30.39 -28.82
N THR A 641 5.54 -30.08 -29.42
CA THR A 641 4.29 -30.85 -29.30
C THR A 641 4.06 -31.80 -30.47
N THR A 642 4.05 -33.11 -30.21
CA THR A 642 3.85 -34.16 -31.23
C THR A 642 2.41 -34.69 -31.38
N ASN A 643 1.37 -34.02 -30.87
CA ASN A 643 0.00 -34.53 -31.13
C ASN A 643 -1.09 -33.44 -31.25
N PRO A 644 -1.45 -33.04 -32.49
CA PRO A 644 -2.46 -32.02 -32.81
C PRO A 644 -3.94 -32.47 -32.72
N LYS A 645 -4.27 -33.67 -32.21
CA LYS A 645 -5.64 -34.23 -32.31
C LYS A 645 -6.21 -34.72 -30.98
N ARG A 646 -6.70 -33.81 -30.13
CA ARG A 646 -7.74 -34.11 -29.10
C ARG A 646 -8.71 -32.93 -28.96
N THR A 647 -9.50 -32.71 -29.99
CA THR A 647 -10.74 -31.93 -29.92
C THR A 647 -11.81 -32.71 -29.12
N GLY A 648 -12.48 -32.05 -28.18
CA GLY A 648 -13.81 -32.48 -27.69
C GLY A 648 -13.92 -33.23 -26.36
N THR A 649 -12.91 -33.22 -25.48
CA THR A 649 -13.09 -33.66 -24.07
C THR A 649 -12.58 -32.55 -23.17
N ALA A 650 -13.45 -32.00 -22.30
CA ALA A 650 -13.07 -31.00 -21.32
C ALA A 650 -11.81 -31.44 -20.56
N ILE A 651 -10.84 -30.53 -20.44
CA ILE A 651 -9.56 -30.79 -19.80
C ILE A 651 -9.56 -30.09 -18.44
N GLY A 652 -9.40 -30.87 -17.36
CA GLY A 652 -9.33 -30.36 -15.99
C GLY A 652 -10.59 -30.63 -15.16
N THR A 653 -10.56 -30.16 -13.92
CA THR A 653 -11.69 -30.16 -12.99
C THR A 653 -12.58 -28.96 -13.30
N LEU A 654 -13.77 -29.19 -13.87
CA LEU A 654 -14.63 -28.16 -14.48
C LEU A 654 -15.00 -27.02 -13.52
N GLU A 655 -15.09 -27.30 -12.23
CA GLU A 655 -15.51 -26.30 -11.25
C GLU A 655 -14.45 -25.23 -10.96
N PHE A 656 -13.16 -25.55 -11.13
CA PHE A 656 -12.04 -24.63 -10.93
C PHE A 656 -11.39 -24.15 -12.23
N GLY A 657 -11.62 -24.86 -13.35
CA GLY A 657 -11.02 -24.54 -14.65
C GLY A 657 -11.53 -23.24 -15.26
N ALA A 658 -10.65 -22.53 -15.96
CA ALA A 658 -11.02 -21.35 -16.74
C ALA A 658 -11.99 -21.70 -17.89
N PRO A 659 -12.94 -20.81 -18.26
CA PRO A 659 -13.95 -21.07 -19.29
C PRO A 659 -13.34 -21.54 -20.62
N GLU A 660 -12.22 -20.94 -21.02
CA GLU A 660 -11.51 -21.25 -22.26
C GLU A 660 -10.91 -22.67 -22.27
N LEU A 661 -10.66 -23.31 -21.12
CA LEU A 661 -10.19 -24.70 -21.07
C LEU A 661 -11.23 -25.71 -21.57
N SER A 662 -12.52 -25.33 -21.52
CA SER A 662 -13.63 -26.14 -22.03
C SER A 662 -13.97 -25.86 -23.49
N VAL A 663 -13.69 -24.63 -23.96
CA VAL A 663 -14.03 -24.17 -25.31
C VAL A 663 -12.87 -24.38 -26.29
N ASP A 664 -11.67 -23.91 -25.92
CA ASP A 664 -10.45 -24.04 -26.71
C ASP A 664 -9.20 -24.18 -25.82
N PRO A 665 -8.96 -25.39 -25.27
CA PRO A 665 -7.80 -25.65 -24.43
C PRO A 665 -6.44 -25.51 -25.16
N HIS A 666 -6.42 -25.29 -26.49
CA HIS A 666 -5.20 -25.00 -27.24
C HIS A 666 -4.78 -23.53 -27.19
N ASN A 667 -5.66 -22.62 -26.79
CA ASN A 667 -5.37 -21.20 -26.65
C ASN A 667 -5.20 -20.74 -25.19
N ALA A 668 -5.24 -21.67 -24.22
CA ALA A 668 -4.97 -21.34 -22.82
C ALA A 668 -3.57 -20.75 -22.62
N THR A 669 -3.51 -19.72 -21.78
CA THR A 669 -2.33 -18.89 -21.44
C THR A 669 -2.08 -18.96 -19.92
N PRO A 670 -1.03 -18.32 -19.37
CA PRO A 670 -0.88 -18.13 -17.92
C PRO A 670 -2.14 -17.63 -17.20
N ALA A 671 -2.93 -16.77 -17.85
CA ALA A 671 -4.19 -16.25 -17.33
C ALA A 671 -5.25 -17.33 -17.06
N SER A 672 -5.14 -18.52 -17.67
CA SER A 672 -6.00 -19.66 -17.37
C SER A 672 -5.64 -20.33 -16.04
N ASP A 673 -4.35 -20.40 -15.71
CA ASP A 673 -3.89 -20.92 -14.41
C ASP A 673 -4.22 -19.93 -13.27
N ILE A 674 -4.09 -18.63 -13.54
CA ILE A 674 -4.45 -17.54 -12.60
C ILE A 674 -5.96 -17.56 -12.29
N TYR A 675 -6.80 -17.81 -13.29
CA TYR A 675 -8.24 -18.01 -13.05
C TYR A 675 -8.50 -19.15 -12.07
N SER A 676 -7.86 -20.30 -12.27
CA SER A 676 -8.03 -21.45 -11.38
C SER A 676 -7.52 -21.18 -9.97
N LEU A 677 -6.42 -20.43 -9.82
CA LEU A 677 -5.94 -19.98 -8.52
C LEU A 677 -6.95 -19.02 -7.85
N GLY A 678 -7.53 -18.07 -8.58
CA GLY A 678 -8.60 -17.20 -8.07
C GLY A 678 -9.82 -17.99 -7.57
N LYS A 679 -10.23 -19.04 -8.30
CA LYS A 679 -11.30 -19.96 -7.85
C LYS A 679 -10.93 -20.73 -6.59
N VAL A 680 -9.67 -21.17 -6.45
CA VAL A 680 -9.17 -21.81 -5.23
C VAL A 680 -9.25 -20.85 -4.03
N ILE A 681 -8.78 -19.62 -4.18
CA ILE A 681 -8.82 -18.60 -3.12
C ILE A 681 -10.27 -18.31 -2.69
N GLY A 682 -11.15 -18.08 -3.66
CA GLY A 682 -12.58 -17.87 -3.40
C GLY A 682 -13.23 -19.04 -2.66
N TRP A 683 -12.90 -20.27 -3.06
CA TRP A 683 -13.39 -21.48 -2.39
C TRP A 683 -12.86 -21.61 -0.95
N LEU A 684 -11.56 -21.39 -0.73
CA LEU A 684 -10.94 -21.46 0.60
C LEU A 684 -11.64 -20.51 1.59
N LEU A 685 -11.93 -19.29 1.16
CA LEU A 685 -12.52 -18.24 2.00
C LEU A 685 -14.04 -18.36 2.18
N THR A 686 -14.77 -18.72 1.12
CA THR A 686 -16.24 -18.82 1.19
C THR A 686 -16.71 -20.14 1.82
N GLY A 687 -15.98 -21.24 1.57
CA GLY A 687 -16.42 -22.60 1.89
C GLY A 687 -17.64 -23.08 1.11
N LEU A 688 -18.07 -22.33 0.08
CA LEU A 688 -19.20 -22.67 -0.76
C LEU A 688 -18.76 -23.59 -1.91
N PRO A 689 -19.62 -24.52 -2.36
CA PRO A 689 -19.28 -25.39 -3.48
C PRO A 689 -19.02 -24.56 -4.75
N PRO A 690 -17.93 -24.83 -5.49
CA PRO A 690 -17.60 -24.09 -6.71
C PRO A 690 -18.51 -24.50 -7.86
N GLU A 691 -19.10 -23.52 -8.55
CA GLU A 691 -19.82 -23.73 -9.81
C GLU A 691 -18.95 -23.38 -11.03
N THR A 692 -19.24 -24.02 -12.17
CA THR A 692 -18.51 -23.80 -13.42
C THR A 692 -18.78 -22.39 -13.97
N ASN A 693 -17.73 -21.63 -14.33
CA ASN A 693 -17.82 -20.28 -14.89
C ASN A 693 -18.55 -19.23 -14.02
N VAL A 694 -18.66 -19.50 -12.71
CA VAL A 694 -19.23 -18.59 -11.72
C VAL A 694 -18.13 -18.22 -10.71
N PRO A 695 -17.81 -16.93 -10.50
CA PRO A 695 -16.82 -16.53 -9.52
C PRO A 695 -17.34 -16.76 -8.08
N LEU A 696 -16.45 -17.17 -7.18
CA LEU A 696 -16.74 -17.32 -5.75
C LEU A 696 -16.17 -16.12 -5.01
N LEU A 697 -16.86 -14.98 -5.04
CA LEU A 697 -16.34 -13.74 -4.46
C LEU A 697 -16.44 -13.79 -2.92
N PRO A 698 -15.31 -13.79 -2.19
CA PRO A 698 -15.32 -13.72 -0.73
C PRO A 698 -15.69 -12.31 -0.24
N ALA A 699 -15.90 -12.19 1.07
CA ALA A 699 -15.90 -10.90 1.76
C ALA A 699 -14.46 -10.48 2.10
N GLY A 700 -14.24 -9.19 2.33
CA GLY A 700 -12.95 -8.64 2.76
C GLY A 700 -11.91 -8.50 1.64
N PRO A 701 -10.62 -8.33 1.99
CA PRO A 701 -9.57 -7.84 1.06
C PRO A 701 -9.30 -8.75 -0.14
N TRP A 702 -9.58 -10.05 -0.02
CA TRP A 702 -9.39 -11.00 -1.12
C TRP A 702 -10.48 -10.95 -2.19
N ARG A 703 -11.54 -10.15 -1.99
CA ARG A 703 -12.66 -10.02 -2.95
C ARG A 703 -12.16 -9.52 -4.30
N GLY A 704 -11.45 -8.40 -4.33
CA GLY A 704 -10.93 -7.79 -5.56
C GLY A 704 -9.95 -8.70 -6.29
N VAL A 705 -9.10 -9.41 -5.54
CA VAL A 705 -8.19 -10.44 -6.09
C VAL A 705 -8.98 -11.52 -6.83
N VAL A 706 -9.94 -12.16 -6.16
CA VAL A 706 -10.72 -13.25 -6.76
C VAL A 706 -11.50 -12.74 -7.96
N ARG A 707 -12.08 -11.54 -7.86
CA ARG A 707 -12.84 -10.90 -8.94
C ARG A 707 -11.99 -10.70 -10.20
N ARG A 708 -10.83 -10.05 -10.10
CA ARG A 708 -9.94 -9.80 -11.25
C ARG A 708 -9.39 -11.09 -11.85
N CYS A 709 -9.03 -12.06 -11.01
CA CYS A 709 -8.54 -13.35 -11.50
C CYS A 709 -9.61 -14.12 -12.28
N THR A 710 -10.88 -13.91 -11.96
CA THR A 710 -12.01 -14.68 -12.51
C THR A 710 -12.79 -13.96 -13.60
N TYR A 711 -12.23 -12.89 -14.20
CA TYR A 711 -12.81 -12.22 -15.37
C TYR A 711 -13.10 -13.23 -16.49
N ARG A 712 -14.23 -13.11 -17.19
CA ARG A 712 -14.55 -14.03 -18.30
C ARG A 712 -13.57 -13.91 -19.46
N ASP A 713 -13.24 -12.69 -19.84
CA ASP A 713 -12.23 -12.40 -20.86
C ASP A 713 -10.81 -12.65 -20.27
N PRO A 714 -10.02 -13.59 -20.82
CA PRO A 714 -8.66 -13.85 -20.36
C PRO A 714 -7.76 -12.61 -20.41
N HIS A 715 -8.01 -11.64 -21.29
CA HIS A 715 -7.18 -10.44 -21.44
C HIS A 715 -7.36 -9.40 -20.32
N GLN A 716 -8.47 -9.48 -19.58
CA GLN A 716 -8.74 -8.59 -18.44
C GLN A 716 -8.19 -9.15 -17.12
N ARG A 717 -7.75 -10.41 -17.12
CA ARG A 717 -7.09 -11.02 -15.96
C ARG A 717 -5.64 -10.55 -15.87
N PRO A 718 -4.99 -10.71 -14.71
CA PRO A 718 -3.54 -10.64 -14.65
C PRO A 718 -2.91 -11.59 -15.69
N GLN A 719 -2.03 -11.07 -16.55
CA GLN A 719 -1.45 -11.83 -17.67
C GLN A 719 -0.25 -12.65 -17.24
N THR A 720 0.41 -12.24 -16.15
CA THR A 720 1.54 -12.95 -15.56
C THR A 720 1.31 -13.22 -14.08
N ILE A 721 2.10 -14.13 -13.50
CA ILE A 721 2.12 -14.31 -12.05
C ILE A 721 2.66 -13.05 -11.33
N ALA A 722 3.40 -12.19 -12.04
CA ALA A 722 3.79 -10.89 -11.49
C ALA A 722 2.58 -10.00 -11.28
N ASP A 723 1.84 -9.72 -12.35
CA ASP A 723 0.59 -8.97 -12.33
C ASP A 723 -0.40 -9.50 -11.28
N PHE A 724 -0.47 -10.83 -11.12
CA PHE A 724 -1.36 -11.47 -10.13
C PHE A 724 -0.94 -11.11 -8.70
N LEU A 725 0.36 -11.19 -8.39
CA LEU A 725 0.87 -10.84 -7.07
C LEU A 725 0.77 -9.34 -6.78
N ASP A 726 0.86 -8.49 -7.80
CA ASP A 726 0.63 -7.03 -7.65
C ASP A 726 -0.81 -6.76 -7.24
N VAL A 727 -1.77 -7.46 -7.86
CA VAL A 727 -3.18 -7.41 -7.46
C VAL A 727 -3.36 -7.93 -6.03
N VAL A 728 -2.70 -9.03 -5.65
CA VAL A 728 -2.74 -9.53 -4.26
C VAL A 728 -2.22 -8.48 -3.29
N GLU A 729 -1.07 -7.89 -3.56
CA GLU A 729 -0.45 -6.90 -2.66
C GLU A 729 -1.31 -5.62 -2.55
N GLN A 730 -1.82 -5.11 -3.67
CA GLN A 730 -2.71 -3.95 -3.70
C GLN A 730 -3.98 -4.18 -2.86
N GLU A 731 -4.63 -5.32 -3.04
CA GLU A 731 -5.94 -5.60 -2.43
C GLU A 731 -5.85 -6.16 -1.00
N THR A 732 -4.70 -6.74 -0.62
CA THR A 732 -4.52 -7.36 0.71
C THR A 732 -3.62 -6.59 1.66
N ALA A 733 -3.02 -5.49 1.21
CA ALA A 733 -2.38 -4.52 2.11
C ALA A 733 -3.41 -3.94 3.10
N PRO A 734 -3.00 -3.58 4.33
CA PRO A 734 -3.86 -2.96 5.32
C PRO A 734 -4.03 -1.50 4.93
N GLN A 735 -4.86 -1.24 3.94
CA GLN A 735 -5.13 0.13 3.55
C GLN A 735 -6.12 0.72 4.54
N ILE A 736 -5.61 1.62 5.38
CA ILE A 736 -6.42 2.42 6.31
C ILE A 736 -7.31 3.44 5.57
N ASP A 737 -7.13 3.66 4.25
CA ASP A 737 -7.82 4.74 3.53
C ASP A 737 -8.46 4.36 2.18
N LEU A 738 -8.79 3.08 1.92
CA LEU A 738 -9.61 2.78 0.74
C LEU A 738 -11.09 3.14 1.00
N PRO A 739 -11.75 3.88 0.08
CA PRO A 739 -13.17 4.23 0.18
C PRO A 739 -14.04 3.01 0.44
N ILE A 740 -13.79 1.88 -0.23
CA ILE A 740 -14.57 0.65 -0.03
C ILE A 740 -14.42 0.04 1.36
N ALA A 741 -13.21 0.02 1.93
CA ALA A 741 -12.94 -0.53 3.26
C ALA A 741 -13.56 0.36 4.34
N ARG A 742 -13.40 1.68 4.20
CA ARG A 742 -14.06 2.67 5.06
C ARG A 742 -15.57 2.55 4.95
N ALA A 743 -16.11 2.39 3.74
CA ALA A 743 -17.54 2.23 3.50
C ALA A 743 -18.10 0.95 4.13
N GLN A 744 -17.38 -0.17 4.10
CA GLN A 744 -17.78 -1.40 4.76
C GLN A 744 -17.82 -1.26 6.29
N GLN A 745 -16.85 -0.56 6.88
CA GLN A 745 -16.85 -0.23 8.31
C GLN A 745 -18.04 0.66 8.68
N LEU A 746 -18.27 1.71 7.89
CA LEU A 746 -19.39 2.64 8.08
C LEU A 746 -20.74 1.93 7.91
N LEU A 747 -20.85 1.01 6.96
CA LEU A 747 -22.04 0.19 6.77
C LEU A 747 -22.30 -0.72 7.98
N ALA A 748 -21.27 -1.38 8.51
CA ALA A 748 -21.41 -2.22 9.70
C ALA A 748 -21.88 -1.40 10.91
N ALA A 749 -21.30 -0.22 11.13
CA ALA A 749 -21.73 0.69 12.19
C ALA A 749 -23.16 1.21 11.96
N ALA A 750 -23.52 1.57 10.72
CA ALA A 750 -24.87 2.01 10.37
C ALA A 750 -25.93 0.91 10.62
N GLN A 751 -25.58 -0.35 10.39
CA GLN A 751 -26.43 -1.51 10.68
C GLN A 751 -26.65 -1.73 12.19
N GLU A 752 -25.77 -1.18 13.04
CA GLU A 752 -25.92 -1.10 14.50
C GLU A 752 -26.69 0.17 14.94
N ALA A 753 -27.44 0.79 14.02
CA ALA A 753 -28.23 2.01 14.21
C ALA A 753 -27.43 3.31 14.45
N ASP A 754 -26.15 3.35 14.03
CA ASP A 754 -25.37 4.59 14.00
C ASP A 754 -25.75 5.45 12.77
N THR A 755 -26.55 6.49 13.01
CA THR A 755 -27.00 7.43 11.96
C THR A 755 -25.85 8.31 11.44
N ASP A 756 -24.81 8.55 12.24
CA ASP A 756 -23.65 9.33 11.81
C ASP A 756 -22.80 8.54 10.82
N ALA A 757 -22.60 7.24 11.10
CA ALA A 757 -21.94 6.33 10.18
C ALA A 757 -22.69 6.22 8.84
N ALA A 758 -24.02 6.17 8.85
CA ALA A 758 -24.84 6.18 7.64
C ALA A 758 -24.64 7.48 6.82
N ARG A 759 -24.59 8.65 7.49
CA ARG A 759 -24.32 9.94 6.83
C ARG A 759 -22.92 9.97 6.20
N GLN A 760 -21.91 9.51 6.94
CA GLN A 760 -20.54 9.44 6.44
C GLN A 760 -20.43 8.48 5.23
N LEU A 761 -21.16 7.36 5.23
CA LEU A 761 -21.19 6.42 4.11
C LEU A 761 -21.79 7.06 2.84
N LEU A 762 -22.90 7.79 2.97
CA LEU A 762 -23.53 8.49 1.84
C LEU A 762 -22.63 9.59 1.27
N ALA A 763 -21.94 10.34 2.14
CA ALA A 763 -20.98 11.35 1.72
C ALA A 763 -19.79 10.73 0.98
N LEU A 764 -19.22 9.66 1.53
CA LEU A 764 -18.14 8.91 0.92
C LEU A 764 -18.54 8.34 -0.45
N ALA A 765 -19.75 7.80 -0.59
CA ALA A 765 -20.24 7.34 -1.88
C ALA A 765 -20.34 8.47 -2.91
N ALA A 766 -20.82 9.65 -2.52
CA ALA A 766 -20.94 10.80 -3.42
C ALA A 766 -19.58 11.30 -3.94
N ASP A 767 -18.55 11.24 -3.10
CA ASP A 767 -17.17 11.64 -3.47
C ASP A 767 -16.49 10.59 -4.38
N HIS A 768 -17.04 9.38 -4.48
CA HIS A 768 -16.45 8.25 -5.21
C HIS A 768 -17.44 7.62 -6.22
N GLY A 769 -18.08 8.46 -7.05
CA GLY A 769 -19.11 8.04 -8.02
C GLY A 769 -18.69 6.94 -9.01
N ASP A 770 -17.40 6.87 -9.36
CA ASP A 770 -16.85 5.87 -10.29
C ASP A 770 -16.55 4.51 -9.62
N ASP A 771 -16.67 4.40 -8.29
CA ASP A 771 -16.37 3.17 -7.55
C ASP A 771 -17.52 2.15 -7.64
N TYR A 772 -17.38 1.22 -8.59
CA TYR A 772 -18.37 0.18 -8.86
C TYR A 772 -18.71 -0.67 -7.62
N GLU A 773 -17.71 -1.04 -6.82
CA GLU A 773 -17.91 -1.94 -5.68
C GLU A 773 -18.64 -1.21 -4.55
N LEU A 774 -18.30 0.05 -4.32
CA LEU A 774 -18.99 0.89 -3.34
C LEU A 774 -20.48 0.98 -3.66
N TYR A 775 -20.81 1.18 -4.94
CA TYR A 775 -22.17 1.36 -5.40
C TYR A 775 -22.98 0.06 -5.52
N LEU A 776 -22.39 -1.09 -5.83
CA LEU A 776 -23.17 -2.33 -5.99
C LEU A 776 -23.07 -3.30 -4.80
N ASP A 777 -22.01 -3.20 -3.99
CA ASP A 777 -21.76 -4.10 -2.87
C ASP A 777 -21.92 -3.46 -1.49
N VAL A 778 -21.91 -2.14 -1.36
CA VAL A 778 -22.03 -1.48 -0.05
C VAL A 778 -23.27 -0.61 0.04
N LEU A 779 -23.40 0.42 -0.80
CA LEU A 779 -24.48 1.40 -0.72
C LEU A 779 -25.90 0.76 -0.73
N PRO A 780 -26.21 -0.25 -1.57
CA PRO A 780 -27.54 -0.87 -1.58
C PRO A 780 -27.87 -1.71 -0.35
N ASN A 781 -26.85 -2.05 0.46
CA ASN A 781 -27.01 -2.81 1.69
C ASN A 781 -27.26 -1.90 2.91
N LEU A 782 -27.20 -0.58 2.74
CA LEU A 782 -27.67 0.36 3.74
C LEU A 782 -29.19 0.29 3.84
N ASP A 783 -29.70 0.10 5.05
CA ASP A 783 -31.13 0.00 5.30
C ASP A 783 -31.86 1.28 4.88
N MET A 784 -32.96 1.13 4.13
CA MET A 784 -33.64 2.27 3.52
C MET A 784 -34.44 3.09 4.54
N ASP A 785 -34.87 2.50 5.66
CA ASP A 785 -35.53 3.27 6.73
C ASP A 785 -34.53 4.19 7.44
N THR A 786 -33.25 3.78 7.49
CA THR A 786 -32.13 4.60 7.98
C THR A 786 -31.65 5.63 6.94
N ALA A 787 -31.57 5.23 5.67
CA ALA A 787 -31.02 6.08 4.60
C ALA A 787 -32.00 7.17 4.14
N ALA A 788 -33.30 6.88 4.05
CA ALA A 788 -34.28 7.77 3.43
C ALA A 788 -34.34 9.18 4.05
N PRO A 789 -34.36 9.36 5.39
CA PRO A 789 -34.33 10.71 5.98
C PRO A 789 -33.09 11.51 5.58
N LEU A 790 -31.91 10.86 5.53
CA LEU A 790 -30.64 11.51 5.16
C LEU A 790 -30.60 11.89 3.67
N LEU A 791 -31.08 11.00 2.81
CA LEU A 791 -31.14 11.22 1.36
C LEU A 791 -32.10 12.36 0.99
N LEU A 792 -33.22 12.49 1.71
CA LEU A 792 -34.20 13.53 1.46
C LEU A 792 -33.79 14.90 2.01
N ASP A 793 -32.97 14.95 3.05
CA ASP A 793 -32.43 16.21 3.62
C ASP A 793 -31.34 16.84 2.72
N HIS A 794 -30.70 16.03 1.85
CA HIS A 794 -29.64 16.44 0.94
C HIS A 794 -29.92 16.05 -0.53
N PRO A 795 -30.95 16.63 -1.19
CA PRO A 795 -31.44 16.17 -2.50
C PRO A 795 -30.41 16.31 -3.64
N GLU A 796 -29.53 17.30 -3.59
CA GLU A 796 -28.46 17.49 -4.59
C GLU A 796 -27.43 16.35 -4.53
N GLN A 797 -26.96 16.01 -3.32
CA GLN A 797 -26.04 14.89 -3.10
C GLN A 797 -26.70 13.57 -3.50
N THR A 798 -27.97 13.37 -3.13
CA THR A 798 -28.73 12.17 -3.50
C THR A 798 -28.86 12.03 -5.01
N ARG A 799 -29.00 13.12 -5.76
CA ARG A 799 -29.00 13.07 -7.23
C ARG A 799 -27.68 12.51 -7.77
N THR A 800 -26.55 12.99 -7.26
CA THR A 800 -25.22 12.46 -7.61
C THR A 800 -25.10 10.96 -7.33
N LEU A 801 -25.64 10.50 -6.19
CA LEU A 801 -25.66 9.06 -5.86
C LEU A 801 -26.52 8.25 -6.85
N VAL A 802 -27.69 8.76 -7.22
CA VAL A 802 -28.59 8.09 -8.18
C VAL A 802 -27.97 8.03 -9.58
N GLU A 803 -27.35 9.11 -10.04
CA GLU A 803 -26.67 9.18 -11.34
C GLU A 803 -25.50 8.19 -11.41
N ALA A 804 -24.64 8.17 -10.39
CA ALA A 804 -23.53 7.23 -10.28
C ALA A 804 -24.00 5.77 -10.25
N MET A 805 -25.00 5.43 -9.40
CA MET A 805 -25.61 4.10 -9.37
C MET A 805 -26.15 3.66 -10.73
N THR A 806 -26.73 4.60 -11.48
CA THR A 806 -27.27 4.33 -12.83
C THR A 806 -26.16 4.12 -13.85
N GLY A 807 -25.04 4.84 -13.73
CA GLY A 807 -23.85 4.67 -14.59
C GLY A 807 -23.26 3.26 -14.58
N HIS A 808 -23.37 2.56 -13.44
CA HIS A 808 -22.84 1.20 -13.24
C HIS A 808 -23.65 0.07 -13.90
N VAL A 809 -24.75 0.39 -14.59
CA VAL A 809 -25.64 -0.61 -15.24
C VAL A 809 -24.92 -1.52 -16.26
N ARG A 810 -23.80 -1.05 -16.83
CA ARG A 810 -23.01 -1.81 -17.82
C ARG A 810 -21.95 -2.73 -17.20
N GLY A 811 -21.82 -2.77 -15.89
CA GLY A 811 -20.78 -3.56 -15.21
C GLY A 811 -19.44 -2.84 -15.11
N ASP A 812 -18.45 -3.54 -14.55
CA ASP A 812 -17.08 -3.07 -14.30
C ASP A 812 -16.07 -3.53 -15.37
N GLY A 813 -16.54 -4.14 -16.46
CA GLY A 813 -15.69 -4.84 -17.42
C GLY A 813 -15.86 -6.37 -17.43
N ASN A 814 -16.38 -7.01 -16.36
CA ASN A 814 -16.64 -8.47 -16.32
C ASN A 814 -17.85 -8.94 -17.16
N GLY A 815 -18.42 -8.04 -17.96
CA GLY A 815 -19.74 -8.18 -18.55
C GLY A 815 -20.81 -7.52 -17.69
N TRP A 816 -22.06 -7.89 -17.93
CA TRP A 816 -23.20 -7.31 -17.22
C TRP A 816 -23.13 -7.62 -15.71
N PRO A 817 -23.63 -6.70 -14.86
CA PRO A 817 -23.69 -6.91 -13.41
C PRO A 817 -24.33 -8.26 -13.06
N HIS A 818 -23.85 -8.89 -11.99
CA HIS A 818 -24.39 -10.16 -11.54
C HIS A 818 -25.88 -10.01 -11.15
N TYR A 819 -26.66 -11.09 -11.28
CA TYR A 819 -28.10 -11.11 -10.96
C TYR A 819 -28.40 -10.47 -9.58
N ASN A 820 -27.62 -10.84 -8.56
CA ASN A 820 -27.78 -10.29 -7.20
C ASN A 820 -27.41 -8.80 -7.07
N GLU A 821 -26.51 -8.27 -7.90
CA GLU A 821 -26.10 -6.86 -7.88
C GLU A 821 -27.21 -5.99 -8.51
N SER A 822 -27.69 -6.39 -9.69
CA SER A 822 -28.82 -5.74 -10.37
C SER A 822 -30.07 -5.70 -9.49
N LYS A 823 -30.36 -6.83 -8.81
CA LYS A 823 -31.47 -6.95 -7.87
C LYS A 823 -31.40 -5.91 -6.73
N ARG A 824 -30.20 -5.68 -6.19
CA ARG A 824 -29.97 -4.72 -5.10
C ARG A 824 -30.07 -3.27 -5.59
N ALA A 825 -29.47 -2.95 -6.74
CA ALA A 825 -29.52 -1.62 -7.34
C ALA A 825 -30.96 -1.18 -7.63
N ILE A 826 -31.77 -2.05 -8.27
CA ILE A 826 -33.20 -1.77 -8.55
C ILE A 826 -33.98 -1.56 -7.25
N ALA A 827 -33.73 -2.38 -6.23
CA ALA A 827 -34.41 -2.27 -4.95
C ALA A 827 -34.10 -0.94 -4.24
N TRP A 828 -32.83 -0.53 -4.26
CA TRP A 828 -32.37 0.71 -3.64
C TRP A 828 -32.94 1.94 -4.36
N LEU A 829 -32.83 2.00 -5.70
CA LEU A 829 -33.37 3.09 -6.52
C LEU A 829 -34.90 3.22 -6.37
N ARG A 830 -35.63 2.10 -6.34
CA ARG A 830 -37.07 2.10 -6.04
C ARG A 830 -37.35 2.61 -4.62
N GLY A 831 -36.50 2.29 -3.65
CA GLY A 831 -36.58 2.78 -2.28
C GLY A 831 -36.47 4.31 -2.22
N VAL A 832 -35.48 4.88 -2.90
CA VAL A 832 -35.30 6.34 -3.02
C VAL A 832 -36.52 6.98 -3.71
N ALA A 833 -36.95 6.43 -4.84
CA ALA A 833 -38.12 6.94 -5.58
C ALA A 833 -39.41 6.88 -4.75
N ARG A 834 -39.62 5.83 -3.95
CA ARG A 834 -40.80 5.71 -3.08
C ARG A 834 -40.85 6.84 -2.06
N HIS A 835 -39.76 7.08 -1.32
CA HIS A 835 -39.74 8.11 -0.28
C HIS A 835 -39.76 9.52 -0.88
N ALA A 836 -39.10 9.75 -2.02
CA ALA A 836 -39.19 11.02 -2.74
C ALA A 836 -40.63 11.34 -3.19
N ALA A 837 -41.40 10.33 -3.60
CA ALA A 837 -42.82 10.49 -3.94
C ALA A 837 -43.70 10.82 -2.71
N GLU A 838 -43.40 10.20 -1.55
CA GLU A 838 -44.11 10.43 -0.29
C GLU A 838 -43.87 11.85 0.24
N GLU A 839 -42.62 12.34 0.16
CA GLU A 839 -42.19 13.68 0.58
C GLU A 839 -42.32 14.76 -0.52
N GLN A 840 -42.89 14.42 -1.67
CA GLN A 840 -43.15 15.36 -2.79
C GLN A 840 -41.88 16.02 -3.38
N GLN A 841 -40.74 15.33 -3.32
CA GLN A 841 -39.46 15.75 -3.94
C GLN A 841 -39.44 15.32 -5.40
N TRP A 842 -40.06 16.12 -6.27
CA TRP A 842 -40.38 15.73 -7.65
C TRP A 842 -39.17 15.48 -8.56
N ASP A 843 -38.12 16.30 -8.44
CA ASP A 843 -36.92 16.17 -9.28
C ASP A 843 -36.14 14.89 -8.93
N LEU A 844 -36.03 14.59 -7.63
CA LEU A 844 -35.40 13.37 -7.15
C LEU A 844 -36.22 12.11 -7.50
N LEU A 845 -37.55 12.20 -7.44
CA LEU A 845 -38.43 11.13 -7.91
C LEU A 845 -38.21 10.82 -9.39
N GLU A 846 -38.07 11.84 -10.23
CA GLU A 846 -37.82 11.66 -11.66
C GLU A 846 -36.50 10.93 -11.90
N GLU A 847 -35.41 11.39 -11.28
CA GLU A 847 -34.08 10.82 -11.48
C GLU A 847 -34.00 9.36 -10.98
N ALA A 848 -34.50 9.09 -9.77
CA ALA A 848 -34.50 7.73 -9.22
C ALA A 848 -35.37 6.77 -10.03
N ALA A 849 -36.51 7.24 -10.57
CA ALA A 849 -37.36 6.43 -11.43
C ALA A 849 -36.69 6.11 -12.79
N ARG A 850 -35.96 7.07 -13.39
CA ARG A 850 -35.17 6.86 -14.61
C ARG A 850 -34.05 5.85 -14.39
N GLY A 851 -33.30 5.99 -13.29
CA GLY A 851 -32.27 5.04 -12.91
C GLY A 851 -32.81 3.63 -12.73
N MET A 852 -33.92 3.48 -12.00
CA MET A 852 -34.60 2.20 -11.80
C MET A 852 -35.03 1.58 -13.14
N CYS A 853 -35.65 2.36 -14.04
CA CYS A 853 -36.05 1.88 -15.36
C CYS A 853 -34.87 1.49 -16.25
N THR A 854 -33.75 2.19 -16.16
CA THR A 854 -32.50 1.86 -16.87
C THR A 854 -31.99 0.49 -16.44
N TRP A 855 -31.98 0.20 -15.13
CA TRP A 855 -31.61 -1.09 -14.59
C TRP A 855 -32.60 -2.21 -14.94
N ASP A 856 -33.90 -1.95 -14.86
CA ASP A 856 -34.94 -2.90 -15.27
C ASP A 856 -34.79 -3.29 -16.75
N GLU A 857 -34.51 -2.33 -17.64
CA GLU A 857 -34.36 -2.60 -19.08
C GLU A 857 -33.08 -3.41 -19.38
N ALA A 858 -32.01 -3.17 -18.62
CA ALA A 858 -30.75 -3.90 -18.71
C ALA A 858 -30.80 -5.31 -18.10
N SER A 859 -31.64 -5.54 -17.09
CA SER A 859 -31.65 -6.77 -16.29
C SER A 859 -33.05 -7.37 -16.17
N ASN A 860 -33.20 -8.66 -16.46
CA ASN A 860 -34.50 -9.33 -16.44
C ASN A 860 -34.83 -9.93 -15.05
N GLU A 861 -34.90 -9.07 -14.04
CA GLU A 861 -35.04 -9.43 -12.62
C GLU A 861 -36.52 -9.59 -12.20
N PHE A 862 -37.07 -10.80 -12.36
CA PHE A 862 -38.50 -11.06 -12.15
C PHE A 862 -39.03 -10.67 -10.75
N ASP A 863 -38.26 -10.93 -9.69
CA ASP A 863 -38.64 -10.57 -8.32
C ASP A 863 -38.81 -9.05 -8.15
N GLN A 864 -37.91 -8.28 -8.76
CA GLN A 864 -37.94 -6.82 -8.66
C GLN A 864 -39.07 -6.23 -9.51
N GLN A 865 -39.34 -6.80 -10.68
CA GLN A 865 -40.49 -6.42 -11.50
C GLN A 865 -41.81 -6.58 -10.73
N ILE A 866 -41.98 -7.63 -9.92
CA ILE A 866 -43.18 -7.80 -9.06
C ILE A 866 -43.27 -6.67 -8.03
N ALA A 867 -42.17 -6.38 -7.34
CA ALA A 867 -42.14 -5.34 -6.31
C ALA A 867 -42.40 -3.94 -6.89
N THR A 868 -41.78 -3.62 -8.03
CA THR A 868 -42.01 -2.37 -8.77
C THR A 868 -43.45 -2.26 -9.25
N ARG A 869 -44.02 -3.33 -9.83
CA ARG A 869 -45.44 -3.37 -10.24
C ARG A 869 -46.40 -3.04 -9.08
N ASN A 870 -46.14 -3.60 -7.90
CA ASN A 870 -46.95 -3.33 -6.72
C ASN A 870 -46.83 -1.88 -6.23
N TRP A 871 -45.66 -1.27 -6.37
CA TRP A 871 -45.46 0.15 -6.07
C TRP A 871 -46.20 1.05 -7.08
N LEU A 872 -46.08 0.78 -8.38
CA LEU A 872 -46.79 1.52 -9.44
C LEU A 872 -48.31 1.54 -9.23
N ARG A 873 -48.90 0.43 -8.73
CA ARG A 873 -50.35 0.37 -8.39
C ARG A 873 -50.78 1.37 -7.32
N ARG A 874 -49.86 1.83 -6.46
CA ARG A 874 -50.13 2.75 -5.34
C ARG A 874 -49.96 4.22 -5.72
N LEU A 875 -49.20 4.53 -6.78
CA LEU A 875 -48.94 5.90 -7.20
C LEU A 875 -50.20 6.61 -7.70
N ARG A 876 -50.36 7.89 -7.34
CA ARG A 876 -51.48 8.75 -7.77
C ARG A 876 -50.98 10.14 -8.13
N GLY A 877 -51.71 10.83 -9.01
CA GLY A 877 -51.56 12.27 -9.21
C GLY A 877 -50.22 12.68 -9.81
N GLN A 878 -49.48 13.57 -9.16
CA GLN A 878 -48.21 14.10 -9.69
C GLN A 878 -47.10 13.05 -9.73
N ALA A 879 -46.93 12.26 -8.66
CA ALA A 879 -45.96 11.17 -8.63
C ALA A 879 -46.19 10.16 -9.77
N ALA A 880 -47.46 9.80 -10.03
CA ALA A 880 -47.82 8.92 -11.13
C ALA A 880 -47.47 9.51 -12.51
N ARG A 881 -47.61 10.83 -12.71
CA ARG A 881 -47.25 11.49 -13.97
C ARG A 881 -45.75 11.52 -14.23
N ILE A 882 -44.95 11.74 -13.18
CA ILE A 882 -43.48 11.76 -13.24
C ILE A 882 -42.94 10.37 -13.57
N VAL A 883 -43.36 9.35 -12.81
CA VAL A 883 -42.94 7.96 -13.06
C VAL A 883 -43.43 7.47 -14.42
N ALA A 884 -44.62 7.89 -14.87
CA ALA A 884 -45.08 7.63 -16.24
C ALA A 884 -44.18 8.27 -17.31
N GLY A 885 -43.50 9.38 -17.00
CA GLY A 885 -42.48 9.99 -17.85
C GLY A 885 -41.28 9.07 -18.03
N ALA A 886 -40.67 8.64 -16.92
CA ALA A 886 -39.56 7.69 -16.95
C ALA A 886 -39.91 6.41 -17.72
N LEU A 887 -41.09 5.83 -17.49
CA LEU A 887 -41.54 4.63 -18.22
C LEU A 887 -41.69 4.87 -19.74
N ARG A 888 -42.10 6.07 -20.19
CA ARG A 888 -42.17 6.38 -21.63
C ARG A 888 -40.79 6.48 -22.26
N ASP A 889 -39.82 7.01 -21.51
CA ASP A 889 -38.44 7.17 -21.99
C ASP A 889 -37.68 5.82 -21.99
N HIS A 890 -38.16 4.83 -21.23
CA HIS A 890 -37.59 3.48 -21.11
C HIS A 890 -38.58 2.38 -21.53
N PRO A 891 -38.81 2.21 -22.84
CA PRO A 891 -39.83 1.30 -23.36
C PRO A 891 -39.55 -0.18 -23.07
N GLY A 892 -38.28 -0.58 -22.91
CA GLY A 892 -37.92 -1.94 -22.50
C GLY A 892 -38.38 -2.25 -21.07
N SER A 893 -38.22 -1.31 -20.14
CA SER A 893 -38.73 -1.43 -18.76
C SER A 893 -40.26 -1.45 -18.72
N ALA A 894 -40.92 -0.52 -19.44
CA ALA A 894 -42.38 -0.41 -19.46
C ALA A 894 -43.10 -1.69 -19.90
N ARG A 895 -42.47 -2.49 -20.77
CA ARG A 895 -43.00 -3.79 -21.23
C ARG A 895 -43.19 -4.80 -20.11
N PHE A 896 -42.42 -4.76 -19.03
CA PHE A 896 -42.60 -5.66 -17.89
C PHE A 896 -43.89 -5.38 -17.08
N TYR A 897 -44.54 -4.25 -17.35
CA TYR A 897 -45.68 -3.73 -16.59
C TYR A 897 -46.96 -3.60 -17.42
N TYR A 898 -47.03 -4.21 -18.61
CA TYR A 898 -48.16 -4.10 -19.54
C TYR A 898 -49.52 -4.46 -18.93
N GLU A 899 -49.54 -5.39 -17.96
CA GLU A 899 -50.75 -5.83 -17.26
C GLU A 899 -51.50 -4.66 -16.60
N LEU A 900 -50.77 -3.63 -16.16
CA LEU A 900 -51.33 -2.46 -15.50
C LEU A 900 -52.22 -1.63 -16.43
N ALA A 901 -52.06 -1.70 -17.76
CA ALA A 901 -52.83 -0.91 -18.73
C ALA A 901 -54.35 -1.07 -18.56
N ASN A 902 -54.78 -2.28 -18.19
CA ASN A 902 -56.19 -2.66 -18.07
C ASN A 902 -56.74 -2.58 -16.62
N GLU A 903 -55.88 -2.30 -15.63
CA GLU A 903 -56.27 -2.20 -14.24
C GLU A 903 -56.89 -0.82 -13.94
N ARG A 904 -58.23 -0.74 -13.83
CA ARG A 904 -58.94 0.53 -13.59
C ARG A 904 -58.52 1.27 -12.31
N ALA A 905 -57.98 0.55 -11.33
CA ALA A 905 -57.53 1.11 -10.06
C ALA A 905 -56.16 1.82 -10.18
N VAL A 906 -55.42 1.62 -11.28
CA VAL A 906 -54.12 2.25 -11.54
C VAL A 906 -54.32 3.63 -12.14
N ASP A 907 -53.45 4.57 -11.79
CA ASP A 907 -53.48 5.94 -12.32
C ASP A 907 -53.39 5.95 -13.85
N MET A 908 -54.20 6.81 -14.48
CA MET A 908 -54.33 6.91 -15.93
C MET A 908 -52.99 7.23 -16.62
N ALA A 909 -52.12 8.02 -15.99
CA ALA A 909 -50.81 8.36 -16.56
C ALA A 909 -49.91 7.12 -16.71
N ILE A 910 -49.87 6.27 -15.68
CA ILE A 910 -49.10 5.01 -15.67
C ILE A 910 -49.68 4.04 -16.69
N ARG A 911 -51.02 3.89 -16.72
CA ARG A 911 -51.73 3.04 -17.68
C ARG A 911 -51.40 3.42 -19.13
N ASN A 912 -51.39 4.72 -19.44
CA ASN A 912 -51.07 5.19 -20.77
C ASN A 912 -49.60 4.96 -21.13
N ALA A 913 -48.67 5.17 -20.19
CA ALA A 913 -47.25 4.96 -20.43
C ALA A 913 -46.92 3.50 -20.79
N VAL A 914 -47.45 2.53 -20.04
CA VAL A 914 -47.18 1.11 -20.30
C VAL A 914 -47.94 0.57 -21.52
N ASN A 915 -49.07 1.19 -21.89
CA ASN A 915 -49.87 0.81 -23.05
C ASN A 915 -49.27 1.30 -24.39
N GLN A 916 -48.60 2.46 -24.40
CA GLN A 916 -47.93 2.99 -25.59
C GLN A 916 -46.77 2.11 -26.08
N THR A 917 -46.20 1.29 -25.18
CA THR A 917 -45.04 0.42 -25.44
C THR A 917 -45.37 -1.01 -25.85
N THR A 918 -46.64 -1.41 -25.74
CA THR A 918 -47.11 -2.77 -26.09
C THR A 918 -47.73 -2.91 -27.47
N GLY A 919 -47.81 -1.84 -28.27
CA GLY A 919 -48.13 -1.91 -29.70
C GLY A 919 -49.23 -2.91 -30.06
N ASN A 920 -50.47 -2.51 -29.79
CA ASN A 920 -51.54 -2.76 -30.76
C ASN A 920 -51.71 -1.48 -31.59
#